data_AF-A0A3D5UTV6-F1
#
_entry.id   AF-A0A3D5UTV6-F1
#
_cell.length_a   1.000
_cell.length_b   1.000
_cell.length_c   1.000
_cell.angle_alpha   90.00
_cell.angle_beta   90.00
_cell.angle_gamma   90.00
#
_symmetry.space_group_name_H-M   'P 1'
#
loop_
_entity.id
_entity.type
_entity.pdbx_description
1 polymer ?
#
loop_
_entity_poly.entity_id
_entity_poly.type
_entity_poly.pdbx_seq_one_letter_code
_entity_poly.pdbx_strand_id
1 'polypeptide(L)'
;LAAKTKRNARLVVIDPRRTATCDDADLHLPIAPGTDLALFNALFCELAARGVTDPDYVANHTEGLDEALSAAREGHGSISAAAEACGLDARDMETFIRWFAETERTVTAFSQGVNQSKTGVDQVNAIVNCHLLTGRIGRPGMGPFSITGQPNAMGGREVGGLANQLAAHLDFSEEGCATLSRFWQTDRVATSPGLKAVDLFDAVATGRVKALWIMATNPVVSLPNAEFVRRALRTCDFVVLSDCIANTDTAACADILLPAAAWGEKDGTVTNSERRISRQRAFMAPPGEAKPDWWIVGEVARRMGFADTFPYRGPADIFREHARLSGFENDGARCFDISALAHLSDAEYEALAPVQWPVDTRGGTSRLFGNGLFPTPSGRARFVASVPPVPAKRHGAFPLVLNSGRLRDQWHTMARTGLSPTLASNAPEPAAEIHEADARAAGIEDGGFMRIVTAYGSGIFRTSVTAAQQRGSLFVPIHWSSATSAMSGAGRMVHPETDPVSGQPAFKHTPARAEPVMPHWRAFFLSRHEITSPSCGYWVVRRLEGGWLYELAGLTTADAPPDIDTLVQLPDAEVERVEMRDTARGVLRQARVRDGCLADCLMLTRTGELPSRDWLVGLLALEALDENVRGALLTGHPVEGEGGEGRIVCACMGIRSGAILAAIADGECDVASIGACTGAGTNCGSCRSEIRGLIERTRTEEAA
;
A
#
# COMPACT_ATOMS: atom_id res chain seq x y z
N LEU A 1 2.14 21.97 -5.06
CA LEU A 1 1.34 23.21 -5.28
C LEU A 1 2.14 24.40 -5.80
N ALA A 2 3.12 24.96 -5.07
CA ALA A 2 3.89 26.14 -5.55
C ALA A 2 4.51 25.94 -6.96
N ALA A 3 5.05 24.76 -7.24
CA ALA A 3 5.56 24.42 -8.57
C ALA A 3 4.46 24.36 -9.66
N LYS A 4 3.23 23.95 -9.31
CA LYS A 4 2.06 23.93 -10.20
C LYS A 4 1.69 25.36 -10.59
N THR A 5 1.53 26.24 -9.60
CA THR A 5 1.22 27.66 -9.80
C THR A 5 2.31 28.37 -10.60
N LYS A 6 3.60 28.23 -10.21
CA LYS A 6 4.72 28.88 -10.90
C LYS A 6 4.84 28.48 -12.37
N ARG A 7 4.46 27.25 -12.71
CA ARG A 7 4.58 26.70 -14.06
C ARG A 7 3.26 26.71 -14.83
N ASN A 8 2.19 27.26 -14.24
CA ASN A 8 0.83 27.16 -14.76
C ASN A 8 0.47 25.73 -15.21
N ALA A 9 0.90 24.73 -14.44
CA ALA A 9 0.71 23.33 -14.77
C ALA A 9 -0.70 22.89 -14.39
N ARG A 10 -1.28 21.98 -15.19
CA ARG A 10 -2.55 21.32 -14.91
C ARG A 10 -2.31 19.98 -14.22
N LEU A 11 -3.18 19.60 -13.29
CA LEU A 11 -3.19 18.31 -12.60
C LEU A 11 -4.52 17.60 -12.89
N VAL A 12 -4.42 16.46 -13.59
CA VAL A 12 -5.55 15.56 -13.81
C VAL A 12 -5.37 14.35 -12.89
N VAL A 13 -6.40 14.00 -12.13
CA VAL A 13 -6.43 12.78 -11.33
C VAL A 13 -7.40 11.80 -11.96
N ILE A 14 -6.91 10.63 -12.34
CA ILE A 14 -7.71 9.51 -12.86
C ILE A 14 -7.73 8.46 -11.76
N ASP A 15 -8.83 8.40 -11.02
CA ASP A 15 -8.99 7.47 -9.89
C ASP A 15 -10.50 7.32 -9.61
N PRO A 16 -11.06 6.11 -9.51
CA PRO A 16 -12.47 5.90 -9.15
C PRO A 16 -12.88 6.60 -7.85
N ARG A 17 -11.92 6.79 -6.92
CA ARG A 17 -12.13 7.45 -5.63
C ARG A 17 -11.68 8.90 -5.69
N ARG A 18 -12.41 9.76 -4.97
CA ARG A 18 -11.94 11.12 -4.68
C ARG A 18 -10.88 11.08 -3.57
N THR A 19 -9.62 10.90 -3.95
CA THR A 19 -8.49 10.89 -3.01
C THR A 19 -8.06 12.30 -2.62
N ALA A 20 -7.19 12.43 -1.61
CA ALA A 20 -6.63 13.72 -1.20
C ALA A 20 -5.91 14.47 -2.35
N THR A 21 -5.40 13.76 -3.36
CA THR A 21 -4.79 14.38 -4.54
C THR A 21 -5.82 15.16 -5.37
N CYS A 22 -7.11 14.78 -5.33
CA CYS A 22 -8.18 15.47 -6.03
C CYS A 22 -8.43 16.89 -5.48
N ASP A 23 -8.03 17.18 -4.24
CA ASP A 23 -8.20 18.49 -3.61
C ASP A 23 -7.40 19.60 -4.28
N ASP A 24 -6.37 19.22 -5.03
CA ASP A 24 -5.46 20.11 -5.78
C ASP A 24 -5.57 19.91 -7.30
N ALA A 25 -6.45 18.99 -7.75
CA ALA A 25 -6.63 18.66 -9.16
C ALA A 25 -7.47 19.71 -9.88
N ASP A 26 -7.13 19.98 -11.15
CA ASP A 26 -7.93 20.82 -12.04
C ASP A 26 -9.05 20.01 -12.71
N LEU A 27 -8.87 18.68 -12.79
CA LEU A 27 -9.87 17.73 -13.27
C LEU A 27 -9.70 16.40 -12.53
N HIS A 28 -10.81 15.86 -12.02
CA HIS A 28 -10.89 14.51 -11.48
C HIS A 28 -11.77 13.67 -12.40
N LEU A 29 -11.23 12.56 -12.89
CA LEU A 29 -11.94 11.56 -13.68
C LEU A 29 -12.22 10.32 -12.80
N PRO A 30 -13.43 10.21 -12.19
CA PRO A 30 -13.83 9.06 -11.39
C PRO A 30 -14.23 7.87 -12.28
N ILE A 31 -13.26 7.31 -12.99
CA ILE A 31 -13.51 6.21 -13.92
C ILE A 31 -14.10 4.99 -13.20
N ALA A 32 -14.95 4.23 -13.90
CA ALA A 32 -15.35 2.91 -13.46
C ALA A 32 -14.11 2.01 -13.31
N PRO A 33 -13.98 1.23 -12.22
CA PRO A 33 -12.82 0.36 -12.03
C PRO A 33 -12.59 -0.59 -13.21
N GLY A 34 -11.36 -0.60 -13.75
CA GLY A 34 -10.96 -1.49 -14.85
C GLY A 34 -11.15 -0.91 -16.25
N THR A 35 -11.58 0.35 -16.40
CA THR A 35 -11.81 0.99 -17.70
C THR A 35 -10.67 1.89 -18.17
N ASP A 36 -9.51 1.84 -17.51
CA ASP A 36 -8.31 2.63 -17.84
C ASP A 36 -7.87 2.42 -19.31
N LEU A 37 -7.93 1.19 -19.80
CA LEU A 37 -7.58 0.85 -21.18
C LEU A 37 -8.50 1.56 -22.19
N ALA A 38 -9.81 1.63 -21.90
CA ALA A 38 -10.77 2.34 -22.75
C ALA A 38 -10.48 3.85 -22.77
N LEU A 39 -10.16 4.45 -21.61
CA LEU A 39 -9.79 5.86 -21.50
C LEU A 39 -8.56 6.20 -22.36
N PHE A 40 -7.48 5.42 -22.23
CA PHE A 40 -6.24 5.71 -22.96
C PHE A 40 -6.30 5.33 -24.44
N ASN A 41 -7.08 4.31 -24.83
CA ASN A 41 -7.34 4.03 -26.24
C ASN A 41 -8.15 5.15 -26.89
N ALA A 42 -9.15 5.71 -26.19
CA ALA A 42 -9.90 6.86 -26.68
C ALA A 42 -8.97 8.07 -26.86
N LEU A 43 -8.11 8.37 -25.89
CA LEU A 43 -7.10 9.42 -26.01
C LEU A 43 -6.18 9.18 -27.23
N PHE A 44 -5.67 7.97 -27.40
CA PHE A 44 -4.78 7.61 -28.50
C PHE A 44 -5.43 7.81 -29.88
N CYS A 45 -6.68 7.32 -30.04
CA CYS A 45 -7.46 7.51 -31.26
C CYS A 45 -7.74 8.98 -31.56
N GLU A 46 -8.10 9.76 -30.54
CA GLU A 46 -8.43 11.18 -30.68
C GLU A 46 -7.21 12.05 -31.00
N LEU A 47 -6.04 11.75 -30.42
CA LEU A 47 -4.79 12.40 -30.79
C LEU A 47 -4.46 12.17 -32.26
N ALA A 48 -4.56 10.92 -32.73
CA ALA A 48 -4.33 10.59 -34.13
C ALA A 48 -5.32 11.27 -35.07
N ALA A 49 -6.62 11.26 -34.74
CA ALA A 49 -7.67 11.89 -35.54
C ALA A 49 -7.49 13.43 -35.66
N ARG A 50 -6.95 14.07 -34.62
CA ARG A 50 -6.68 15.52 -34.59
C ARG A 50 -5.33 15.91 -35.21
N GLY A 51 -4.54 14.94 -35.67
CA GLY A 51 -3.18 15.18 -36.16
C GLY A 51 -2.20 15.63 -35.07
N VAL A 52 -2.50 15.35 -33.80
CA VAL A 52 -1.61 15.65 -32.67
C VAL A 52 -0.61 14.49 -32.55
N THR A 53 0.34 14.49 -33.48
CA THR A 53 1.40 13.48 -33.58
C THR A 53 2.75 14.18 -33.75
N ASP A 54 3.83 13.44 -33.53
CA ASP A 54 5.18 13.82 -33.98
C ASP A 54 5.55 12.90 -35.17
N PRO A 55 5.25 13.31 -36.42
CA PRO A 55 5.41 12.43 -37.58
C PRO A 55 6.85 11.99 -37.80
N ASP A 56 7.82 12.88 -37.58
CA ASP A 56 9.24 12.58 -37.74
C ASP A 56 9.70 11.60 -36.66
N TYR A 57 9.29 11.81 -35.41
CA TYR A 57 9.61 10.87 -34.35
C TYR A 57 9.00 9.50 -34.60
N VAL A 58 7.72 9.44 -34.98
CA VAL A 58 7.02 8.19 -35.26
C VAL A 58 7.71 7.44 -36.41
N ALA A 59 7.97 8.14 -37.53
CA ALA A 59 8.59 7.53 -38.70
C ALA A 59 10.01 7.02 -38.42
N ASN A 60 10.81 7.72 -37.62
CA ASN A 60 12.20 7.36 -37.41
C ASN A 60 12.41 6.42 -36.21
N HIS A 61 11.63 6.55 -35.15
CA HIS A 61 11.92 5.92 -33.86
C HIS A 61 10.87 4.92 -33.37
N THR A 62 9.81 4.64 -34.14
CA THR A 62 8.71 3.77 -33.68
C THR A 62 8.19 2.78 -34.73
N GLU A 63 7.70 1.61 -34.32
CA GLU A 63 7.07 0.61 -35.20
C GLU A 63 5.69 0.16 -34.68
N GLY A 64 4.82 -0.33 -35.57
CA GLY A 64 3.53 -0.93 -35.20
C GLY A 64 2.35 0.04 -34.99
N LEU A 65 2.42 1.27 -35.51
CA LEU A 65 1.40 2.30 -35.28
C LEU A 65 0.02 1.88 -35.83
N ASP A 66 -0.03 1.36 -37.05
CA ASP A 66 -1.29 1.07 -37.74
C ASP A 66 -2.05 -0.06 -37.03
N GLU A 67 -1.36 -1.12 -36.63
CA GLU A 67 -1.96 -2.22 -35.85
C GLU A 67 -2.48 -1.73 -34.51
N ALA A 68 -1.72 -0.89 -33.81
CA ALA A 68 -2.14 -0.36 -32.51
C ALA A 68 -3.36 0.57 -32.63
N LEU A 69 -3.40 1.45 -33.64
CA LEU A 69 -4.55 2.31 -33.89
C LEU A 69 -5.79 1.51 -34.31
N SER A 70 -5.61 0.46 -35.12
CA SER A 70 -6.71 -0.44 -35.48
C SER A 70 -7.32 -1.08 -34.25
N ALA A 71 -6.50 -1.68 -33.38
CA ALA A 71 -6.95 -2.30 -32.14
C ALA A 71 -7.63 -1.30 -31.18
N ALA A 72 -7.09 -0.09 -31.05
CA ALA A 72 -7.69 0.94 -30.22
C ALA A 72 -9.06 1.41 -30.74
N ARG A 73 -9.25 1.45 -32.07
CA ARG A 73 -10.51 1.82 -32.72
C ARG A 73 -11.62 0.79 -32.55
N GLU A 74 -11.29 -0.50 -32.38
CA GLU A 74 -12.30 -1.54 -32.10
C GLU A 74 -13.09 -1.24 -30.82
N GLY A 75 -12.44 -0.64 -29.81
CA GLY A 75 -13.06 -0.21 -28.56
C GLY A 75 -13.48 1.27 -28.52
N HIS A 76 -13.17 2.07 -29.55
CA HIS A 76 -13.42 3.52 -29.59
C HIS A 76 -14.34 3.90 -30.74
N GLY A 77 -15.64 4.08 -30.45
CA GLY A 77 -16.60 4.60 -31.42
C GLY A 77 -16.66 6.14 -31.45
N SER A 78 -16.66 6.78 -30.28
CA SER A 78 -16.70 8.24 -30.12
C SER A 78 -16.26 8.63 -28.70
N ILE A 79 -15.94 9.90 -28.48
CA ILE A 79 -15.67 10.45 -27.13
C ILE A 79 -16.83 10.14 -26.16
N SER A 80 -18.08 10.28 -26.62
CA SER A 80 -19.26 10.01 -25.78
C SER A 80 -19.38 8.53 -25.42
N ALA A 81 -19.11 7.63 -26.37
CA ALA A 81 -19.15 6.19 -26.11
C ALA A 81 -18.03 5.76 -25.15
N ALA A 82 -16.83 6.32 -25.31
CA ALA A 82 -15.72 6.08 -24.39
C ALA A 82 -16.01 6.64 -22.98
N ALA A 83 -16.63 7.81 -22.87
CA ALA A 83 -17.06 8.40 -21.61
C ALA A 83 -18.09 7.50 -20.90
N GLU A 84 -19.11 7.03 -21.63
CA GLU A 84 -20.10 6.07 -21.11
C GLU A 84 -19.44 4.79 -20.61
N ALA A 85 -18.55 4.20 -21.41
CA ALA A 85 -17.81 2.99 -21.03
C ALA A 85 -16.97 3.19 -19.76
N CYS A 86 -16.41 4.39 -19.56
CA CYS A 86 -15.64 4.74 -18.38
C CYS A 86 -16.51 5.25 -17.20
N GLY A 87 -17.83 5.38 -17.37
CA GLY A 87 -18.70 5.97 -16.35
C GLY A 87 -18.40 7.46 -16.07
N LEU A 88 -17.94 8.20 -17.08
CA LEU A 88 -17.56 9.61 -16.99
C LEU A 88 -18.58 10.52 -17.69
N ASP A 89 -18.59 11.81 -17.31
CA ASP A 89 -19.23 12.85 -18.11
C ASP A 89 -18.45 13.08 -19.41
N ALA A 90 -19.16 13.21 -20.54
CA ALA A 90 -18.53 13.39 -21.85
C ALA A 90 -17.71 14.70 -21.95
N ARG A 91 -18.10 15.76 -21.22
CA ARG A 91 -17.37 17.04 -21.19
C ARG A 91 -16.05 16.93 -20.44
N ASP A 92 -15.99 16.11 -19.40
CA ASP A 92 -14.77 15.85 -18.65
C ASP A 92 -13.79 15.03 -19.49
N MET A 93 -14.28 14.00 -20.18
CA MET A 93 -13.50 13.23 -21.16
C MET A 93 -12.95 14.15 -22.28
N GLU A 94 -13.79 14.99 -22.87
CA GLU A 94 -13.36 15.95 -23.89
C GLU A 94 -12.31 16.94 -23.36
N THR A 95 -12.51 17.44 -22.13
CA THR A 95 -11.57 18.34 -21.46
C THR A 95 -10.21 17.68 -21.24
N PHE A 96 -10.19 16.43 -20.79
CA PHE A 96 -8.97 15.64 -20.62
C PHE A 96 -8.22 15.46 -21.95
N ILE A 97 -8.91 15.03 -23.00
CA ILE A 97 -8.33 14.82 -24.33
C ILE A 97 -7.76 16.14 -24.87
N ARG A 98 -8.54 17.24 -24.78
CA ARG A 98 -8.09 18.58 -25.21
C ARG A 98 -6.85 19.02 -24.45
N TRP A 99 -6.85 18.91 -23.12
CA TRP A 99 -5.71 19.33 -22.30
C TRP A 99 -4.47 18.51 -22.59
N PHE A 100 -4.59 17.20 -22.78
CA PHE A 100 -3.46 16.35 -23.17
C PHE A 100 -2.93 16.72 -24.56
N ALA A 101 -3.83 16.94 -25.53
CA ALA A 101 -3.47 17.33 -26.89
C ALA A 101 -2.69 18.65 -26.93
N GLU A 102 -3.18 19.68 -26.24
CA GLU A 102 -2.59 21.03 -26.22
C GLU A 102 -1.30 21.15 -25.41
N THR A 103 -1.01 20.20 -24.52
CA THR A 103 0.11 20.31 -23.56
C THR A 103 1.31 19.47 -24.01
N GLU A 104 2.33 20.11 -24.59
CA GLU A 104 3.56 19.41 -25.02
C GLU A 104 4.27 18.71 -23.85
N ARG A 105 4.46 19.42 -22.73
CA ARG A 105 5.14 18.90 -21.53
C ARG A 105 4.16 18.15 -20.64
N THR A 106 3.89 16.90 -21.00
CA THR A 106 2.96 16.03 -20.29
C THR A 106 3.67 14.84 -19.66
N VAL A 107 3.47 14.64 -18.36
CA VAL A 107 3.91 13.44 -17.63
C VAL A 107 2.67 12.66 -17.18
N THR A 108 2.61 11.37 -17.51
CA THR A 108 1.57 10.47 -16.97
C THR A 108 2.20 9.61 -15.88
N ALA A 109 1.90 9.91 -14.63
CA ALA A 109 2.35 9.11 -13.50
C ALA A 109 1.32 8.03 -13.14
N PHE A 110 1.75 6.78 -13.02
CA PHE A 110 0.85 5.65 -12.73
C PHE A 110 1.48 4.64 -11.76
N SER A 111 0.65 3.84 -11.10
CA SER A 111 1.08 2.80 -10.18
C SER A 111 0.00 1.71 -10.03
N GLN A 112 -0.30 1.28 -8.81
CA GLN A 112 -1.12 0.10 -8.52
C GLN A 112 -2.56 0.15 -9.04
N GLY A 113 -3.15 1.33 -9.26
CA GLY A 113 -4.48 1.44 -9.88
C GLY A 113 -4.52 0.82 -11.28
N VAL A 114 -3.45 1.03 -12.05
CA VAL A 114 -3.24 0.48 -13.39
C VAL A 114 -2.63 -0.92 -13.31
N ASN A 115 -1.56 -1.09 -12.52
CA ASN A 115 -0.79 -2.33 -12.53
C ASN A 115 -1.56 -3.53 -11.97
N GLN A 116 -2.34 -3.34 -10.88
CA GLN A 116 -3.08 -4.43 -10.22
C GLN A 116 -4.45 -4.64 -10.86
N SER A 117 -4.42 -4.95 -12.15
CA SER A 117 -5.55 -5.19 -13.04
C SER A 117 -5.36 -6.51 -13.79
N LYS A 118 -6.44 -7.08 -14.33
CA LYS A 118 -6.38 -8.26 -15.23
C LYS A 118 -5.75 -7.93 -16.58
N THR A 119 -5.67 -6.64 -16.93
CA THR A 119 -5.12 -6.13 -18.19
C THR A 119 -4.08 -5.05 -17.92
N GLY A 120 -3.36 -5.15 -16.80
CA GLY A 120 -2.42 -4.13 -16.35
C GLY A 120 -1.33 -3.82 -17.37
N VAL A 121 -0.81 -4.83 -18.08
CA VAL A 121 0.21 -4.61 -19.12
C VAL A 121 -0.34 -3.82 -20.30
N ASP A 122 -1.54 -4.16 -20.77
CA ASP A 122 -2.21 -3.44 -21.85
C ASP A 122 -2.55 -1.99 -21.48
N GLN A 123 -3.01 -1.75 -20.25
CA GLN A 123 -3.29 -0.41 -19.77
C GLN A 123 -2.02 0.47 -19.75
N VAL A 124 -0.89 -0.07 -19.29
CA VAL A 124 0.39 0.65 -19.33
C VAL A 124 0.83 0.91 -20.76
N ASN A 125 0.67 -0.07 -21.67
CA ASN A 125 0.99 0.11 -23.08
C ASN A 125 0.12 1.18 -23.75
N ALA A 126 -1.17 1.26 -23.45
CA ALA A 126 -2.04 2.31 -23.96
C ALA A 126 -1.58 3.72 -23.52
N ILE A 127 -1.12 3.86 -22.27
CA ILE A 127 -0.47 5.09 -21.79
C ILE A 127 0.78 5.40 -22.62
N VAL A 128 1.66 4.40 -22.79
CA VAL A 128 2.92 4.55 -23.54
C VAL A 128 2.67 4.94 -25.00
N ASN A 129 1.68 4.31 -25.67
CA ASN A 129 1.29 4.63 -27.04
C ASN A 129 0.95 6.11 -27.21
N CYS A 130 0.23 6.73 -26.27
CA CYS A 130 -0.09 8.16 -26.32
C CYS A 130 1.17 9.04 -26.30
N HIS A 131 2.19 8.67 -25.52
CA HIS A 131 3.47 9.40 -25.46
C HIS A 131 4.36 9.14 -26.67
N LEU A 132 4.36 7.92 -27.21
CA LEU A 132 5.09 7.57 -28.44
C LEU A 132 4.52 8.33 -29.64
N LEU A 133 3.19 8.38 -29.79
CA LEU A 133 2.51 9.08 -30.88
C LEU A 133 2.88 10.55 -30.95
N THR A 134 3.10 11.17 -29.78
CA THR A 134 3.35 12.59 -29.63
C THR A 134 4.82 12.95 -29.47
N GLY A 135 5.74 11.97 -29.57
CA GLY A 135 7.18 12.20 -29.39
C GLY A 135 7.59 12.64 -27.96
N ARG A 136 6.72 12.43 -26.97
CA ARG A 136 6.87 12.92 -25.59
C ARG A 136 7.67 11.94 -24.72
N ILE A 137 8.84 11.50 -25.19
CA ILE A 137 9.72 10.54 -24.49
C ILE A 137 11.12 11.13 -24.32
N GLY A 138 11.76 10.87 -23.16
CA GLY A 138 13.16 11.20 -22.92
C GLY A 138 13.48 12.70 -22.79
N ARG A 139 12.49 13.59 -22.88
CA ARG A 139 12.63 15.04 -22.78
C ARG A 139 12.19 15.58 -21.40
N PRO A 140 12.69 16.74 -20.94
CA PRO A 140 12.30 17.31 -19.65
C PRO A 140 10.80 17.60 -19.52
N GLY A 141 10.17 17.03 -18.49
CA GLY A 141 8.74 17.22 -18.22
C GLY A 141 7.83 16.42 -19.15
N MET A 142 8.34 15.33 -19.73
CA MET A 142 7.60 14.48 -20.65
C MET A 142 7.74 13.00 -20.29
N GLY A 143 6.68 12.23 -20.56
CA GLY A 143 6.72 10.79 -20.64
C GLY A 143 5.89 10.04 -19.60
N PRO A 144 5.72 8.73 -19.80
CA PRO A 144 5.12 7.84 -18.83
C PRO A 144 6.08 7.64 -17.65
N PHE A 145 5.57 7.70 -16.42
CA PHE A 145 6.36 7.54 -15.20
C PHE A 145 5.71 6.54 -14.24
N SER A 146 6.28 5.34 -14.18
CA SER A 146 5.81 4.32 -13.23
C SER A 146 6.33 4.61 -11.83
N ILE A 147 5.45 4.98 -10.91
CA ILE A 147 5.80 5.17 -9.51
C ILE A 147 5.90 3.79 -8.83
N THR A 148 7.09 3.44 -8.38
CA THR A 148 7.32 2.19 -7.67
C THR A 148 6.91 2.33 -6.20
N GLY A 149 6.23 1.31 -5.67
CA GLY A 149 5.68 1.38 -4.30
C GLY A 149 6.74 1.24 -3.20
N GLN A 150 7.56 0.19 -3.23
CA GLN A 150 8.57 -0.05 -2.18
C GLN A 150 9.86 0.74 -2.46
N PRO A 151 10.57 1.21 -1.41
CA PRO A 151 11.75 2.08 -1.55
C PRO A 151 12.85 1.53 -2.47
N ASN A 152 13.03 0.20 -2.52
CA ASN A 152 14.05 -0.46 -3.32
C ASN A 152 13.46 -1.41 -4.37
N ALA A 153 12.21 -1.18 -4.80
CA ALA A 153 11.58 -2.00 -5.83
C ALA A 153 12.35 -1.97 -7.16
N MET A 154 13.03 -0.85 -7.48
CA MET A 154 13.86 -0.78 -8.67
C MET A 154 15.16 -1.57 -8.48
N GLY A 155 15.85 -1.41 -7.34
CA GLY A 155 17.05 -2.19 -7.01
C GLY A 155 16.79 -3.70 -7.00
N GLY A 156 15.60 -4.13 -6.55
CA GLY A 156 15.19 -5.53 -6.62
C GLY A 156 15.18 -6.10 -8.05
N ARG A 157 14.78 -5.32 -9.07
CA ARG A 157 14.80 -5.78 -10.48
C ARG A 157 16.21 -5.75 -11.05
N GLU A 158 17.02 -4.76 -10.66
CA GLU A 158 18.43 -4.65 -11.06
C GLU A 158 19.21 -5.91 -10.67
N VAL A 159 18.95 -6.48 -9.49
CA VAL A 159 19.63 -7.67 -8.97
C VAL A 159 18.97 -9.01 -9.38
N GLY A 160 17.96 -9.00 -10.24
CA GLY A 160 17.28 -10.23 -10.69
C GLY A 160 16.26 -10.80 -9.69
N GLY A 161 15.67 -9.94 -8.84
CA GLY A 161 14.64 -10.32 -7.86
C GLY A 161 13.24 -10.59 -8.46
N LEU A 162 13.16 -10.85 -9.76
CA LEU A 162 11.93 -11.24 -10.46
C LEU A 162 12.09 -12.64 -11.03
N ALA A 163 11.03 -13.46 -10.95
CA ALA A 163 11.07 -14.83 -11.48
C ALA A 163 11.35 -14.91 -12.99
N ASN A 164 11.10 -13.83 -13.73
CA ASN A 164 11.24 -13.75 -15.19
C ASN A 164 12.42 -12.89 -15.66
N GLN A 165 13.35 -12.54 -14.77
CA GLN A 165 14.52 -11.73 -15.14
C GLN A 165 15.75 -12.20 -14.37
N LEU A 166 16.89 -12.31 -15.06
CA LEU A 166 18.19 -12.57 -14.44
C LEU A 166 18.81 -11.26 -13.91
N ALA A 167 19.89 -11.39 -13.13
CA ALA A 167 20.61 -10.23 -12.59
C ALA A 167 21.13 -9.30 -13.70
N ALA A 168 21.27 -8.00 -13.38
CA ALA A 168 21.70 -6.94 -14.29
C ALA A 168 20.85 -6.81 -15.56
N HIS A 169 19.55 -7.07 -15.44
CA HIS A 169 18.58 -7.04 -16.53
C HIS A 169 18.89 -8.00 -17.70
N LEU A 170 19.62 -9.09 -17.43
CA LEU A 170 19.75 -10.18 -18.38
C LEU A 170 18.40 -10.93 -18.50
N ASP A 171 18.15 -11.50 -19.67
CA ASP A 171 17.00 -12.35 -19.93
C ASP A 171 17.39 -13.83 -19.95
N PHE A 172 16.40 -14.70 -20.11
CA PHE A 172 16.60 -16.14 -20.20
C PHE A 172 16.91 -16.62 -21.63
N SER A 173 17.39 -15.74 -22.52
CA SER A 173 17.94 -16.20 -23.80
C SER A 173 19.19 -17.03 -23.59
N GLU A 174 19.58 -17.82 -24.60
CA GLU A 174 20.82 -18.60 -24.57
C GLU A 174 22.03 -17.70 -24.27
N GLU A 175 22.10 -16.53 -24.91
CA GLU A 175 23.18 -15.56 -24.69
C GLU A 175 23.14 -14.94 -23.30
N GLY A 176 21.94 -14.58 -22.81
CA GLY A 176 21.77 -14.02 -21.46
C GLY A 176 22.22 -15.00 -20.37
N CYS A 177 21.83 -16.27 -20.50
CA CYS A 177 22.25 -17.34 -19.60
C CYS A 177 23.76 -17.61 -19.70
N ALA A 178 24.30 -17.64 -20.91
CA ALA A 178 25.73 -17.88 -21.15
C ALA A 178 26.60 -16.73 -20.61
N THR A 179 26.17 -15.48 -20.76
CA THR A 179 26.83 -14.30 -20.18
C THR A 179 26.93 -14.42 -18.66
N LEU A 180 25.83 -14.74 -17.99
CA LEU A 180 25.80 -14.90 -16.53
C LEU A 180 26.64 -16.09 -16.07
N SER A 181 26.57 -17.21 -16.79
CA SER A 181 27.37 -18.41 -16.55
C SER A 181 28.88 -18.12 -16.65
N ARG A 182 29.33 -17.39 -17.69
CA ARG A 182 30.72 -16.95 -17.84
C ARG A 182 31.16 -16.04 -16.70
N PHE A 183 30.33 -15.06 -16.33
CA PHE A 183 30.65 -14.11 -15.28
C PHE A 183 30.81 -14.78 -13.91
N TRP A 184 29.88 -15.66 -13.53
CA TRP A 184 29.92 -16.40 -12.26
C TRP A 184 30.76 -17.68 -12.31
N GLN A 185 31.34 -18.01 -13.48
CA GLN A 185 32.18 -19.18 -13.68
C GLN A 185 31.49 -20.50 -13.25
N THR A 186 30.23 -20.66 -13.64
CA THR A 186 29.38 -21.80 -13.25
C THR A 186 28.64 -22.37 -14.45
N ASP A 187 28.49 -23.69 -14.49
CA ASP A 187 27.65 -24.39 -15.47
C ASP A 187 26.19 -24.53 -15.00
N ARG A 188 25.84 -24.02 -13.81
CA ARG A 188 24.52 -24.13 -13.19
C ARG A 188 23.82 -22.78 -13.05
N VAL A 189 23.27 -22.30 -14.16
CA VAL A 189 22.38 -21.13 -14.20
C VAL A 189 20.98 -21.57 -14.62
N ALA A 190 19.93 -20.93 -14.09
CA ALA A 190 18.57 -21.16 -14.54
C ALA A 190 18.42 -20.76 -16.01
N THR A 191 17.86 -21.65 -16.84
CA THR A 191 17.70 -21.45 -18.30
C THR A 191 16.28 -21.07 -18.70
N SER A 192 15.38 -20.91 -17.72
CA SER A 192 14.00 -20.48 -17.95
C SER A 192 13.44 -19.72 -16.74
N PRO A 193 12.41 -18.89 -16.95
CA PRO A 193 11.71 -18.20 -15.87
C PRO A 193 11.21 -19.16 -14.79
N GLY A 194 11.34 -18.73 -13.53
CA GLY A 194 10.71 -19.37 -12.38
C GLY A 194 9.21 -19.08 -12.29
N LEU A 195 8.58 -19.59 -11.22
CA LEU A 195 7.18 -19.37 -10.94
C LEU A 195 6.94 -17.95 -10.41
N LYS A 196 5.92 -17.27 -10.91
CA LYS A 196 5.45 -16.00 -10.38
C LYS A 196 4.72 -16.21 -9.05
N ALA A 197 4.55 -15.15 -8.26
CA ALA A 197 4.07 -15.25 -6.88
C ALA A 197 2.76 -16.06 -6.70
N VAL A 198 1.74 -15.86 -7.55
CA VAL A 198 0.47 -16.62 -7.43
C VAL A 198 0.69 -18.09 -7.81
N ASP A 199 1.30 -18.35 -8.97
CA ASP A 199 1.60 -19.70 -9.46
C ASP A 199 2.54 -20.51 -8.52
N LEU A 200 3.41 -19.80 -7.80
CA LEU A 200 4.30 -20.37 -6.79
C LEU A 200 3.48 -21.03 -5.68
N PHE A 201 2.44 -20.38 -5.17
CA PHE A 201 1.62 -20.95 -4.09
C PHE A 201 0.73 -22.09 -4.58
N ASP A 202 0.33 -22.10 -5.85
CA ASP A 202 -0.29 -23.28 -6.47
C ASP A 202 0.70 -24.45 -6.54
N ALA A 203 1.97 -24.18 -6.83
CA ALA A 203 3.01 -25.20 -6.84
C ALA A 203 3.34 -25.74 -5.45
N VAL A 204 3.31 -24.89 -4.43
CA VAL A 204 3.44 -25.29 -3.02
C VAL A 204 2.27 -26.18 -2.62
N ALA A 205 1.03 -25.75 -2.90
CA ALA A 205 -0.17 -26.51 -2.55
C ALA A 205 -0.25 -27.89 -3.23
N THR A 206 0.34 -28.03 -4.42
CA THR A 206 0.39 -29.29 -5.18
C THR A 206 1.63 -30.15 -4.87
N GLY A 207 2.51 -29.70 -3.97
CA GLY A 207 3.73 -30.41 -3.59
C GLY A 207 4.84 -30.41 -4.65
N ARG A 208 4.70 -29.60 -5.72
CA ARG A 208 5.75 -29.38 -6.72
C ARG A 208 6.90 -28.54 -6.15
N VAL A 209 6.59 -27.59 -5.27
CA VAL A 209 7.57 -26.85 -4.47
C VAL A 209 7.49 -27.38 -3.03
N LYS A 210 8.61 -27.94 -2.56
CA LYS A 210 8.72 -28.59 -1.24
C LYS A 210 9.48 -27.77 -0.21
N ALA A 211 10.34 -26.87 -0.67
CA ALA A 211 11.09 -25.97 0.17
C ALA A 211 10.85 -24.54 -0.29
N LEU A 212 10.50 -23.64 0.64
CA LEU A 212 10.28 -22.23 0.35
C LEU A 212 11.02 -21.36 1.37
N TRP A 213 11.86 -20.46 0.88
CA TRP A 213 12.49 -19.43 1.70
C TRP A 213 11.86 -18.07 1.39
N ILE A 214 11.15 -17.52 2.38
CA ILE A 214 10.50 -16.22 2.34
C ILE A 214 11.41 -15.21 3.04
N MET A 215 11.67 -14.07 2.40
CA MET A 215 12.53 -13.01 2.95
C MET A 215 11.78 -11.67 3.00
N ALA A 216 11.61 -11.12 4.19
CA ALA A 216 11.04 -9.81 4.48
C ALA A 216 9.68 -9.53 3.79
N THR A 217 8.79 -10.53 3.77
CA THR A 217 7.44 -10.41 3.22
C THR A 217 6.45 -11.30 3.97
N ASN A 218 5.16 -10.91 3.95
CA ASN A 218 4.09 -11.57 4.68
C ASN A 218 2.96 -12.02 3.71
N PRO A 219 3.22 -13.03 2.85
CA PRO A 219 2.31 -13.45 1.78
C PRO A 219 0.95 -13.94 2.29
N VAL A 220 0.87 -14.47 3.52
CA VAL A 220 -0.38 -14.86 4.17
C VAL A 220 -1.35 -13.68 4.39
N VAL A 221 -0.88 -12.45 4.19
CA VAL A 221 -1.71 -11.24 4.28
C VAL A 221 -1.73 -10.48 2.95
N SER A 222 -0.58 -10.35 2.30
CA SER A 222 -0.41 -9.45 1.15
C SER A 222 -0.75 -10.04 -0.21
N LEU A 223 -0.94 -11.36 -0.32
CA LEU A 223 -1.36 -12.02 -1.56
C LEU A 223 -2.89 -12.16 -1.65
N PRO A 224 -3.45 -12.24 -2.87
CA PRO A 224 -4.87 -12.56 -3.04
C PRO A 224 -5.12 -14.00 -2.58
N ASN A 225 -6.39 -14.32 -2.30
CA ASN A 225 -6.77 -15.63 -1.77
C ASN A 225 -5.89 -16.05 -0.58
N ALA A 226 -5.65 -15.11 0.34
CA ALA A 226 -4.69 -15.26 1.44
C ALA A 226 -4.87 -16.53 2.28
N GLU A 227 -6.10 -17.02 2.44
CA GLU A 227 -6.36 -18.25 3.19
C GLU A 227 -5.88 -19.50 2.44
N PHE A 228 -5.92 -19.50 1.11
CA PHE A 228 -5.28 -20.56 0.32
C PHE A 228 -3.76 -20.54 0.50
N VAL A 229 -3.14 -19.35 0.47
CA VAL A 229 -1.70 -19.19 0.72
C VAL A 229 -1.32 -19.72 2.11
N ARG A 230 -2.10 -19.39 3.13
CA ARG A 230 -1.92 -19.91 4.50
C ARG A 230 -1.95 -21.44 4.53
N ARG A 231 -2.96 -22.06 3.90
CA ARG A 231 -3.07 -23.52 3.82
C ARG A 231 -1.89 -24.14 3.08
N ALA A 232 -1.49 -23.57 1.95
CA ALA A 232 -0.38 -24.05 1.14
C ALA A 232 0.93 -24.07 1.95
N LEU A 233 1.22 -22.99 2.69
CA LEU A 233 2.41 -22.94 3.55
C LEU A 233 2.38 -23.99 4.67
N ARG A 234 1.23 -24.17 5.33
CA ARG A 234 1.07 -25.19 6.40
C ARG A 234 1.24 -26.62 5.92
N THR A 235 1.10 -26.87 4.62
CA THR A 235 1.28 -28.20 4.01
C THR A 235 2.60 -28.33 3.24
N CYS A 236 3.42 -27.27 3.18
CA CYS A 236 4.72 -27.32 2.53
C CYS A 236 5.70 -28.12 3.39
N ASP A 237 6.57 -28.93 2.78
CA ASP A 237 7.49 -29.81 3.53
C ASP A 237 8.50 -29.00 4.36
N PHE A 238 8.87 -27.80 3.91
CA PHE A 238 9.85 -26.95 4.58
C PHE A 238 9.72 -25.46 4.23
N VAL A 239 9.50 -24.62 5.24
CA VAL A 239 9.35 -23.17 5.10
C VAL A 239 10.33 -22.43 6.01
N VAL A 240 11.15 -21.57 5.41
CA VAL A 240 12.06 -20.66 6.13
C VAL A 240 11.54 -19.23 5.97
N LEU A 241 11.52 -18.46 7.06
CA LEU A 241 11.25 -17.03 7.04
C LEU A 241 12.44 -16.24 7.60
N SER A 242 13.02 -15.36 6.79
CA SER A 242 13.95 -14.31 7.22
C SER A 242 13.17 -13.01 7.42
N ASP A 243 13.00 -12.55 8.66
CA ASP A 243 12.27 -11.31 8.97
C ASP A 243 12.85 -10.62 10.22
N CYS A 244 12.62 -9.31 10.31
CA CYS A 244 12.96 -8.49 11.47
C CYS A 244 11.80 -8.42 12.50
N ILE A 245 10.63 -8.96 12.16
CA ILE A 245 9.45 -9.02 13.03
C ILE A 245 9.13 -10.47 13.35
N ALA A 246 9.19 -10.82 14.65
CA ALA A 246 8.95 -12.17 15.13
C ALA A 246 7.50 -12.64 14.90
N ASN A 247 6.53 -11.75 15.11
CA ASN A 247 5.11 -12.09 15.11
C ASN A 247 4.43 -11.59 13.83
N THR A 248 4.46 -12.41 12.78
CA THR A 248 3.68 -12.19 11.55
C THR A 248 2.84 -13.41 11.20
N ASP A 249 1.78 -13.23 10.41
CA ASP A 249 0.95 -14.34 9.96
C ASP A 249 1.73 -15.42 9.19
N THR A 250 2.77 -15.00 8.46
CA THR A 250 3.67 -15.93 7.74
C THR A 250 4.66 -16.60 8.69
N ALA A 251 5.13 -15.93 9.74
CA ALA A 251 5.99 -16.54 10.76
C ALA A 251 5.28 -17.73 11.46
N ALA A 252 3.98 -17.61 11.68
CA ALA A 252 3.15 -18.70 12.22
C ALA A 252 3.00 -19.91 11.28
N CYS A 253 3.53 -19.85 10.05
CA CYS A 253 3.53 -20.94 9.08
C CYS A 253 4.94 -21.43 8.72
N ALA A 254 6.00 -20.90 9.36
CA ALA A 254 7.38 -21.25 9.06
C ALA A 254 7.92 -22.32 10.01
N ASP A 255 8.76 -23.21 9.49
CA ASP A 255 9.50 -24.20 10.29
C ASP A 255 10.76 -23.59 10.90
N ILE A 256 11.40 -22.65 10.19
CA ILE A 256 12.58 -21.93 10.67
C ILE A 256 12.36 -20.42 10.55
N LEU A 257 12.63 -19.71 11.65
CA LEU A 257 12.70 -18.25 11.69
C LEU A 257 14.17 -17.81 11.78
N LEU A 258 14.60 -16.96 10.85
CA LEU A 258 15.95 -16.37 10.83
C LEU A 258 15.83 -14.87 11.15
N PRO A 259 16.44 -14.39 12.26
CA PRO A 259 16.34 -12.99 12.64
C PRO A 259 17.13 -12.11 11.66
N ALA A 260 16.41 -11.35 10.86
CA ALA A 260 17.00 -10.43 9.88
C ALA A 260 17.18 -9.04 10.47
N ALA A 261 18.28 -8.37 10.12
CA ALA A 261 18.49 -6.97 10.47
C ALA A 261 17.37 -6.08 9.89
N ALA A 262 17.02 -4.98 10.57
CA ALA A 262 16.09 -3.97 10.09
C ALA A 262 16.78 -2.87 9.27
N TRP A 263 16.01 -1.93 8.72
CA TRP A 263 16.54 -0.85 7.85
C TRP A 263 17.68 -0.04 8.49
N GLY A 264 17.52 0.40 9.75
CA GLY A 264 18.53 1.23 10.43
C GLY A 264 19.81 0.48 10.83
N GLU A 265 19.77 -0.85 10.76
CA GLU A 265 20.86 -1.76 11.10
C GLU A 265 21.59 -2.27 9.85
N LYS A 266 20.97 -2.10 8.67
CA LYS A 266 21.50 -2.55 7.39
C LYS A 266 22.38 -1.51 6.75
N ASP A 267 23.42 -2.03 6.12
CA ASP A 267 24.33 -1.29 5.27
C ASP A 267 24.20 -1.77 3.82
N GLY A 268 24.19 -0.84 2.86
CA GLY A 268 24.11 -1.16 1.42
C GLY A 268 23.69 0.02 0.55
N THR A 269 22.93 -0.25 -0.51
CA THR A 269 22.35 0.75 -1.42
C THR A 269 20.87 0.51 -1.66
N VAL A 270 20.14 1.58 -2.01
CA VAL A 270 18.74 1.52 -2.46
C VAL A 270 18.56 2.32 -3.75
N THR A 271 17.75 1.81 -4.68
CA THR A 271 17.43 2.47 -5.95
C THR A 271 15.95 2.85 -6.01
N ASN A 272 15.68 4.15 -6.17
CA ASN A 272 14.32 4.70 -6.23
C ASN A 272 13.70 4.65 -7.66
N SER A 273 12.46 5.15 -7.81
CA SER A 273 11.72 5.10 -9.09
C SER A 273 12.38 5.88 -10.24
N GLU A 274 13.23 6.86 -9.95
CA GLU A 274 13.96 7.61 -10.98
C GLU A 274 15.34 7.00 -11.29
N ARG A 275 15.60 5.76 -10.86
CA ARG A 275 16.88 5.04 -11.05
C ARG A 275 18.04 5.59 -10.22
N ARG A 276 17.75 6.39 -9.18
CA ARG A 276 18.77 6.96 -8.31
C ARG A 276 19.17 5.98 -7.23
N ILE A 277 20.41 5.54 -7.29
CA ILE A 277 21.09 4.73 -6.30
C ILE A 277 21.58 5.66 -5.18
N SER A 278 21.20 5.35 -3.95
CA SER A 278 21.62 6.07 -2.75
C SER A 278 22.26 5.12 -1.75
N ARG A 279 23.32 5.58 -1.09
CA ARG A 279 24.00 4.83 -0.03
C ARG A 279 23.17 4.80 1.25
N GLN A 280 22.82 3.60 1.72
CA GLN A 280 22.13 3.38 3.00
C GLN A 280 23.13 2.90 4.05
N ARG A 281 23.42 3.74 5.05
CA ARG A 281 24.37 3.43 6.11
C ARG A 281 23.65 2.95 7.37
N ALA A 282 24.21 1.94 8.02
CA ALA A 282 23.76 1.54 9.34
C ALA A 282 24.02 2.68 10.34
N PHE A 283 23.02 2.99 11.17
CA PHE A 283 23.14 3.93 12.29
C PHE A 283 22.74 3.29 13.63
N MET A 284 22.39 2.01 13.60
CA MET A 284 22.11 1.16 14.76
C MET A 284 22.85 -0.16 14.61
N ALA A 285 23.22 -0.78 15.74
CA ALA A 285 23.70 -2.16 15.74
C ALA A 285 22.51 -3.14 15.60
N PRO A 286 22.64 -4.24 14.84
CA PRO A 286 21.64 -5.30 14.84
C PRO A 286 21.39 -5.85 16.25
N PRO A 287 20.14 -6.05 16.67
CA PRO A 287 19.82 -6.57 18.00
C PRO A 287 20.11 -8.07 18.10
N GLY A 288 20.68 -8.49 19.24
CA GLY A 288 20.93 -9.90 19.55
C GLY A 288 21.75 -10.61 18.45
N GLU A 289 21.18 -11.66 17.88
CA GLU A 289 21.80 -12.46 16.82
C GLU A 289 21.37 -12.04 15.41
N ALA A 290 20.64 -10.94 15.26
CA ALA A 290 20.15 -10.50 13.96
C ALA A 290 21.31 -10.23 12.98
N LYS A 291 21.14 -10.66 11.73
CA LYS A 291 22.14 -10.50 10.67
C LYS A 291 21.52 -9.94 9.40
N PRO A 292 22.27 -9.19 8.57
CA PRO A 292 21.76 -8.73 7.29
C PRO A 292 21.50 -9.92 6.36
N ASP A 293 20.48 -9.83 5.51
CA ASP A 293 20.03 -10.95 4.66
C ASP A 293 21.14 -11.54 3.78
N TRP A 294 22.02 -10.70 3.23
CA TRP A 294 23.15 -11.17 2.41
C TRP A 294 24.09 -12.09 3.19
N TRP A 295 24.28 -11.83 4.48
CA TRP A 295 25.12 -12.66 5.35
C TRP A 295 24.44 -13.99 5.61
N ILE A 296 23.12 -13.97 5.88
CA ILE A 296 22.34 -15.20 6.10
C ILE A 296 22.39 -16.10 4.86
N VAL A 297 22.16 -15.53 3.66
CA VAL A 297 22.28 -16.26 2.39
C VAL A 297 23.70 -16.80 2.19
N GLY A 298 24.73 -15.98 2.47
CA GLY A 298 26.12 -16.40 2.40
C GLY A 298 26.43 -17.58 3.31
N GLU A 299 25.98 -17.56 4.56
CA GLU A 299 26.24 -18.62 5.54
C GLU A 299 25.51 -19.94 5.21
N VAL A 300 24.31 -19.87 4.63
CA VAL A 300 23.61 -21.04 4.10
C VAL A 300 24.40 -21.61 2.91
N ALA A 301 24.82 -20.77 1.96
CA ALA A 301 25.60 -21.20 0.81
C ALA A 301 26.94 -21.83 1.22
N ARG A 302 27.65 -21.25 2.20
CA ARG A 302 28.88 -21.83 2.78
C ARG A 302 28.65 -23.23 3.35
N ARG A 303 27.57 -23.43 4.11
CA ARG A 303 27.21 -24.75 4.70
C ARG A 303 26.79 -25.77 3.64
N MET A 304 26.28 -25.30 2.49
CA MET A 304 25.98 -26.13 1.33
C MET A 304 27.21 -26.47 0.47
N GLY A 305 28.40 -25.97 0.82
CA GLY A 305 29.65 -26.25 0.12
C GLY A 305 30.09 -25.19 -0.90
N PHE A 306 29.43 -24.03 -0.97
CA PHE A 306 29.75 -22.94 -1.90
C PHE A 306 30.61 -21.84 -1.28
N ALA A 307 31.49 -22.20 -0.35
CA ALA A 307 32.20 -21.21 0.46
C ALA A 307 33.10 -20.26 -0.34
N ASP A 308 33.71 -20.76 -1.41
CA ASP A 308 34.60 -19.98 -2.28
C ASP A 308 33.83 -19.05 -3.24
N THR A 309 32.54 -19.32 -3.48
CA THR A 309 31.66 -18.51 -4.34
C THR A 309 30.99 -17.37 -3.58
N PHE A 310 30.94 -17.43 -2.25
CA PHE A 310 30.38 -16.38 -1.39
C PHE A 310 31.44 -15.78 -0.42
N PRO A 311 32.57 -15.21 -0.92
CA PRO A 311 33.66 -14.70 -0.08
C PRO A 311 33.46 -13.24 0.37
N TYR A 312 32.21 -12.78 0.48
CA TYR A 312 31.89 -11.38 0.74
C TYR A 312 32.22 -10.97 2.18
N ARG A 313 33.01 -9.91 2.35
CA ARG A 313 33.32 -9.34 3.68
C ARG A 313 32.26 -8.33 4.12
N GLY A 314 31.58 -7.72 3.15
CA GLY A 314 30.51 -6.75 3.39
C GLY A 314 29.82 -6.27 2.10
N PRO A 315 28.85 -5.35 2.22
CA PRO A 315 28.05 -4.85 1.09
C PRO A 315 28.87 -4.22 -0.04
N ALA A 316 30.03 -3.63 0.26
CA ALA A 316 30.90 -3.04 -0.75
C ALA A 316 31.42 -4.10 -1.76
N ASP A 317 31.78 -5.30 -1.29
CA ASP A 317 32.21 -6.40 -2.17
C ASP A 317 31.09 -6.82 -3.12
N ILE A 318 29.86 -6.95 -2.58
CA ILE A 318 28.66 -7.33 -3.35
C ILE A 318 28.32 -6.24 -4.37
N PHE A 319 28.37 -4.97 -3.96
CA PHE A 319 28.09 -3.83 -4.86
C PHE A 319 29.09 -3.77 -6.01
N ARG A 320 30.39 -3.96 -5.74
CA ARG A 320 31.42 -4.03 -6.78
C ARG A 320 31.17 -5.17 -7.76
N GLU A 321 30.82 -6.36 -7.27
CA GLU A 321 30.44 -7.47 -8.14
C GLU A 321 29.22 -7.16 -9.01
N HIS A 322 28.16 -6.63 -8.40
CA HIS A 322 26.96 -6.23 -9.12
C HIS A 322 27.27 -5.18 -10.21
N ALA A 323 28.14 -4.22 -9.90
CA ALA A 323 28.59 -3.22 -10.86
C ALA A 323 29.42 -3.82 -12.00
N ARG A 324 30.34 -4.75 -11.72
CA ARG A 324 31.07 -5.49 -12.76
C ARG A 324 30.10 -6.24 -13.69
N LEU A 325 29.14 -6.96 -13.12
CA LEU A 325 28.15 -7.71 -13.90
C LEU A 325 27.33 -6.79 -14.82
N SER A 326 26.97 -5.60 -14.35
CA SER A 326 26.18 -4.65 -15.15
C SER A 326 26.85 -4.21 -16.45
N GLY A 327 28.18 -4.13 -16.50
CA GLY A 327 28.95 -3.80 -17.71
C GLY A 327 29.50 -5.02 -18.46
N PHE A 328 29.50 -6.21 -17.85
CA PHE A 328 30.05 -7.42 -18.47
C PHE A 328 29.23 -7.81 -19.71
N GLU A 329 29.87 -7.79 -20.88
CA GLU A 329 29.24 -8.11 -22.18
C GLU A 329 27.91 -7.35 -22.37
N ASN A 330 27.87 -6.08 -21.95
CA ASN A 330 26.70 -5.22 -22.13
C ASN A 330 26.75 -4.51 -23.48
N ASP A 331 27.88 -3.85 -23.80
CA ASP A 331 28.09 -3.08 -25.04
C ASP A 331 26.97 -2.06 -25.38
N GLY A 332 26.15 -1.69 -24.38
CA GLY A 332 24.99 -0.80 -24.54
C GLY A 332 23.67 -1.51 -24.90
N ALA A 333 23.64 -2.84 -24.95
CA ALA A 333 22.42 -3.61 -25.21
C ALA A 333 21.39 -3.48 -24.07
N ARG A 334 21.86 -3.38 -22.82
CA ARG A 334 21.03 -3.21 -21.62
C ARG A 334 21.20 -1.79 -21.07
N CYS A 335 20.09 -1.13 -20.78
CA CYS A 335 20.12 0.24 -20.24
C CYS A 335 20.73 0.33 -18.83
N PHE A 336 20.69 -0.75 -18.06
CA PHE A 336 21.28 -0.77 -16.71
C PHE A 336 22.77 -1.05 -16.82
N ASP A 337 23.57 -0.04 -16.46
CA ASP A 337 25.02 -0.13 -16.40
C ASP A 337 25.51 0.80 -15.29
N ILE A 338 26.26 0.27 -14.33
CA ILE A 338 26.94 1.03 -13.28
C ILE A 338 28.40 0.60 -13.17
N SER A 339 28.97 0.05 -14.23
CA SER A 339 30.31 -0.54 -14.28
C SER A 339 31.42 0.45 -13.94
N ALA A 340 31.20 1.76 -14.13
CA ALA A 340 32.13 2.79 -13.67
C ALA A 340 32.32 2.79 -12.13
N LEU A 341 31.40 2.16 -11.38
CA LEU A 341 31.44 2.05 -9.92
C LEU A 341 32.03 0.69 -9.45
N ALA A 342 32.49 -0.16 -10.36
CA ALA A 342 33.02 -1.50 -10.04
C ALA A 342 34.33 -1.50 -9.25
N HIS A 343 35.09 -0.40 -9.30
CA HIS A 343 36.43 -0.28 -8.72
C HIS A 343 36.50 0.69 -7.53
N LEU A 344 35.36 1.11 -6.98
CA LEU A 344 35.34 1.95 -5.80
C LEU A 344 36.12 1.29 -4.65
N SER A 345 37.04 2.02 -4.05
CA SER A 345 37.60 1.68 -2.75
C SER A 345 36.51 1.67 -1.68
N ASP A 346 36.77 1.06 -0.54
CA ASP A 346 35.81 1.06 0.57
C ASP A 346 35.51 2.51 1.03
N ALA A 347 36.50 3.41 1.05
CA ALA A 347 36.30 4.82 1.38
C ALA A 347 35.40 5.54 0.35
N GLU A 348 35.54 5.25 -0.95
CA GLU A 348 34.69 5.84 -1.99
C GLU A 348 33.27 5.27 -1.96
N TYR A 349 33.11 3.98 -1.68
CA TYR A 349 31.80 3.37 -1.45
C TYR A 349 31.10 3.99 -0.24
N GLU A 350 31.84 4.19 0.85
CA GLU A 350 31.32 4.89 2.04
C GLU A 350 30.97 6.34 1.78
N ALA A 351 31.67 7.02 0.88
CA ALA A 351 31.41 8.40 0.49
C ALA A 351 30.46 8.54 -0.71
N LEU A 352 29.89 7.44 -1.22
CA LEU A 352 29.11 7.43 -2.46
C LEU A 352 27.92 8.40 -2.38
N ALA A 353 28.00 9.45 -3.20
CA ALA A 353 26.91 10.39 -3.39
C ALA A 353 25.79 9.75 -4.22
N PRO A 354 24.52 10.22 -4.12
CA PRO A 354 23.44 9.67 -4.93
C PRO A 354 23.69 9.80 -6.43
N VAL A 355 23.70 8.67 -7.14
CA VAL A 355 23.96 8.60 -8.59
C VAL A 355 22.76 8.00 -9.32
N GLN A 356 22.52 8.43 -10.55
CA GLN A 356 21.40 7.93 -11.36
C GLN A 356 21.96 7.07 -12.48
N TRP A 357 21.51 5.81 -12.60
CA TRP A 357 21.99 4.93 -13.66
C TRP A 357 21.29 5.23 -15.01
N PRO A 358 21.98 5.00 -16.15
CA PRO A 358 23.32 4.40 -16.28
C PRO A 358 24.47 5.34 -15.88
N VAL A 359 25.56 4.74 -15.38
CA VAL A 359 26.86 5.36 -15.06
C VAL A 359 27.96 4.42 -15.56
N ASP A 360 28.31 4.55 -16.83
CA ASP A 360 29.36 3.77 -17.49
C ASP A 360 30.56 4.65 -17.90
N THR A 361 31.53 4.07 -18.60
CA THR A 361 32.72 4.78 -19.10
C THR A 361 32.44 5.79 -20.22
N ARG A 362 31.24 5.76 -20.82
CA ARG A 362 30.78 6.69 -21.86
C ARG A 362 30.11 7.94 -21.25
N GLY A 363 29.84 7.93 -19.95
CA GLY A 363 29.20 9.00 -19.19
C GLY A 363 27.75 8.66 -18.82
N GLY A 364 27.25 9.24 -17.72
CA GLY A 364 25.88 8.98 -17.25
C GLY A 364 24.80 9.79 -17.98
N THR A 365 23.53 9.35 -17.89
CA THR A 365 22.38 10.14 -18.40
C THR A 365 21.28 10.36 -17.37
N SER A 366 20.75 11.58 -17.35
CA SER A 366 19.58 11.92 -16.52
C SER A 366 18.27 11.33 -17.06
N ARG A 367 18.18 11.05 -18.37
CA ARG A 367 16.97 10.56 -19.03
C ARG A 367 17.32 9.49 -20.06
N LEU A 368 16.56 8.40 -20.03
CA LEU A 368 16.64 7.37 -21.06
C LEU A 368 15.86 7.78 -22.30
N PHE A 369 16.27 7.26 -23.45
CA PHE A 369 15.55 7.33 -24.72
C PHE A 369 15.39 8.73 -25.33
N GLY A 370 16.09 9.75 -24.83
CA GLY A 370 16.06 11.11 -25.39
C GLY A 370 16.69 11.23 -26.78
N ASN A 371 17.41 10.21 -27.23
CA ASN A 371 17.98 10.06 -28.57
C ASN A 371 17.11 9.19 -29.51
N GLY A 372 15.94 8.73 -29.04
CA GLY A 372 15.06 7.86 -29.80
C GLY A 372 15.60 6.44 -30.05
N LEU A 373 16.59 5.99 -29.29
CA LEU A 373 17.10 4.62 -29.32
C LEU A 373 16.51 3.80 -28.18
N PHE A 374 15.97 2.63 -28.50
CA PHE A 374 15.29 1.74 -27.56
C PHE A 374 15.98 0.37 -27.52
N PRO A 375 15.96 -0.34 -26.37
CA PRO A 375 16.54 -1.67 -26.22
C PRO A 375 15.62 -2.74 -26.84
N THR A 376 15.27 -2.56 -28.11
CA THR A 376 14.54 -3.52 -28.93
C THR A 376 15.45 -4.02 -30.05
N PRO A 377 15.18 -5.19 -30.65
CA PRO A 377 15.98 -5.69 -31.77
C PRO A 377 16.11 -4.71 -32.95
N SER A 378 15.12 -3.83 -33.18
CA SER A 378 15.16 -2.82 -34.25
C SER A 378 15.76 -1.47 -33.81
N GLY A 379 16.05 -1.30 -32.51
CA GLY A 379 16.44 0.00 -31.94
C GLY A 379 15.29 1.01 -31.80
N ARG A 380 14.07 0.65 -32.20
CA ARG A 380 12.88 1.51 -32.26
C ARG A 380 11.85 1.11 -31.21
N ALA A 381 11.09 2.05 -30.69
CA ALA A 381 9.99 1.78 -29.77
C ALA A 381 8.84 1.08 -30.49
N ARG A 382 8.04 0.30 -29.77
CA ARG A 382 6.89 -0.42 -30.32
C ARG A 382 5.60 0.20 -29.82
N PHE A 383 4.72 0.55 -30.73
CA PHE A 383 3.30 0.65 -30.40
C PHE A 383 2.76 -0.75 -30.17
N VAL A 384 1.98 -0.92 -29.12
CA VAL A 384 1.39 -2.22 -28.76
C VAL A 384 -0.12 -2.17 -28.99
N ALA A 385 -0.64 -3.13 -29.75
CA ALA A 385 -2.05 -3.30 -30.00
C ALA A 385 -2.74 -3.90 -28.77
N SER A 386 -3.54 -3.08 -28.08
CA SER A 386 -4.24 -3.47 -26.86
C SER A 386 -5.75 -3.26 -27.04
N VAL A 387 -6.50 -4.35 -27.13
CA VAL A 387 -7.96 -4.33 -27.28
C VAL A 387 -8.62 -4.42 -25.91
N PRO A 388 -9.56 -3.53 -25.57
CA PRO A 388 -10.31 -3.64 -24.31
C PRO A 388 -11.03 -4.99 -24.22
N PRO A 389 -10.93 -5.72 -23.09
CA PRO A 389 -11.71 -6.93 -22.90
C PRO A 389 -13.20 -6.59 -22.89
N VAL A 390 -14.04 -7.53 -23.34
CA VAL A 390 -15.49 -7.39 -23.24
C VAL A 390 -15.85 -7.22 -21.76
N PRO A 391 -16.61 -6.16 -21.38
CA PRO A 391 -17.02 -5.95 -20.00
C PRO A 391 -17.72 -7.19 -19.44
N ALA A 392 -17.23 -7.71 -18.31
CA ALA A 392 -17.88 -8.82 -17.64
C ALA A 392 -19.28 -8.39 -17.16
N LYS A 393 -20.28 -9.26 -17.35
CA LYS A 393 -21.62 -9.01 -16.80
C LYS A 393 -21.52 -8.92 -15.27
N ARG A 394 -22.21 -7.95 -14.67
CA ARG A 394 -22.33 -7.86 -13.20
C ARG A 394 -22.85 -9.20 -12.67
N HIS A 395 -22.15 -9.75 -11.69
CA HIS A 395 -22.52 -11.02 -11.10
C HIS A 395 -23.74 -10.79 -10.19
N GLY A 396 -24.88 -11.42 -10.48
CA GLY A 396 -26.13 -11.14 -9.74
C GLY A 396 -26.00 -11.31 -8.22
N ALA A 397 -25.19 -12.26 -7.75
CA ALA A 397 -24.93 -12.48 -6.33
C ALA A 397 -23.92 -11.50 -5.69
N PHE A 398 -23.19 -10.73 -6.49
CA PHE A 398 -22.13 -9.81 -6.09
C PHE A 398 -22.22 -8.51 -6.91
N PRO A 399 -23.21 -7.64 -6.59
CA PRO A 399 -23.54 -6.47 -7.42
C PRO A 399 -22.54 -5.30 -7.29
N LEU A 400 -21.63 -5.34 -6.32
CA LEU A 400 -20.64 -4.30 -6.04
C LEU A 400 -19.24 -4.74 -6.49
N VAL A 401 -18.33 -3.78 -6.69
CA VAL A 401 -16.91 -4.03 -6.96
C VAL A 401 -16.06 -3.60 -5.77
N LEU A 402 -15.32 -4.54 -5.19
CA LEU A 402 -14.34 -4.28 -4.14
C LEU A 402 -13.00 -3.86 -4.75
N ASN A 403 -12.58 -2.66 -4.36
CA ASN A 403 -11.26 -2.10 -4.56
C ASN A 403 -10.50 -2.10 -3.21
N SER A 404 -9.18 -2.18 -3.27
CA SER A 404 -8.31 -2.13 -2.09
C SER A 404 -7.14 -1.18 -2.28
N GLY A 405 -6.73 -0.50 -1.20
CA GLY A 405 -5.62 0.43 -1.25
C GLY A 405 -5.00 0.73 0.10
N ARG A 406 -4.38 1.90 0.21
CA ARG A 406 -3.50 2.26 1.33
C ARG A 406 -3.98 3.51 2.03
N LEU A 407 -3.68 3.55 3.32
CA LEU A 407 -3.73 4.70 4.19
C LEU A 407 -2.33 5.32 4.27
N ARG A 408 -2.29 6.62 4.52
CA ARG A 408 -1.05 7.40 4.54
C ARG A 408 -0.04 6.90 5.58
N ASP A 409 -0.51 6.66 6.81
CA ASP A 409 0.36 6.46 7.98
C ASP A 409 0.67 5.00 8.25
N GLN A 410 0.09 4.08 7.48
CA GLN A 410 0.29 2.65 7.61
C GLN A 410 1.01 2.09 6.40
N TRP A 411 1.93 1.16 6.65
CA TRP A 411 2.78 0.58 5.61
C TRP A 411 2.54 -0.91 5.46
N HIS A 412 2.09 -1.33 4.28
CA HIS A 412 1.73 -2.72 3.96
C HIS A 412 0.95 -3.39 5.09
N THR A 413 1.44 -4.47 5.69
CA THR A 413 0.72 -5.31 6.66
C THR A 413 0.83 -4.82 8.11
N MET A 414 1.28 -3.58 8.32
CA MET A 414 1.48 -2.97 9.64
C MET A 414 2.44 -3.71 10.59
N ALA A 415 3.18 -4.71 10.12
CA ALA A 415 4.14 -5.44 10.95
C ALA A 415 5.18 -4.54 11.67
N ARG A 416 5.45 -3.36 11.09
CA ARG A 416 6.33 -2.32 11.69
C ARG A 416 5.56 -1.06 12.10
N THR A 417 4.75 -0.53 11.21
CA THR A 417 4.03 0.74 11.43
C THR A 417 2.95 0.63 12.50
N GLY A 418 2.37 -0.56 12.70
CA GLY A 418 1.44 -0.85 13.79
C GLY A 418 2.08 -0.85 15.18
N LEU A 419 3.41 -0.95 15.28
CA LEU A 419 4.15 -0.82 16.54
C LEU A 419 4.30 0.64 16.99
N SER A 420 4.03 1.62 16.13
CA SER A 420 4.15 3.03 16.44
C SER A 420 2.82 3.60 16.94
N PRO A 421 2.74 4.08 18.20
CA PRO A 421 1.54 4.74 18.71
C PRO A 421 1.08 5.92 17.86
N THR A 422 2.04 6.74 17.41
CA THR A 422 1.77 7.95 16.63
C THR A 422 1.19 7.63 15.25
N LEU A 423 1.65 6.56 14.60
CA LEU A 423 1.13 6.19 13.28
C LEU A 423 -0.25 5.51 13.39
N ALA A 424 -0.50 4.82 14.50
CA ALA A 424 -1.77 4.14 14.76
C ALA A 424 -2.94 5.08 15.12
N SER A 425 -2.69 6.36 15.42
CA SER A 425 -3.72 7.29 15.90
C SER A 425 -4.72 7.73 14.82
N ASN A 426 -4.30 7.82 13.56
CA ASN A 426 -5.11 8.48 12.52
C ASN A 426 -6.21 7.58 11.96
N ALA A 427 -5.94 6.27 11.87
CA ALA A 427 -6.89 5.26 11.41
C ALA A 427 -6.99 4.12 12.46
N PRO A 428 -7.80 4.33 13.52
CA PRO A 428 -7.83 3.43 14.67
C PRO A 428 -8.40 2.04 14.38
N GLU A 429 -9.27 1.94 13.37
CA GLU A 429 -9.96 0.71 12.97
C GLU A 429 -9.96 0.58 11.43
N PRO A 430 -10.02 -0.66 10.90
CA PRO A 430 -10.22 -0.89 9.48
C PRO A 430 -11.63 -0.47 9.09
N ALA A 431 -11.73 0.59 8.30
CA ALA A 431 -12.98 1.10 7.75
C ALA A 431 -13.13 0.76 6.28
N ALA A 432 -14.34 0.37 5.88
CA ALA A 432 -14.71 0.13 4.51
C ALA A 432 -15.59 1.28 3.99
N GLU A 433 -15.21 1.86 2.85
CA GLU A 433 -15.92 2.98 2.25
C GLU A 433 -16.97 2.50 1.25
N ILE A 434 -18.17 3.07 1.35
CA ILE A 434 -19.33 2.79 0.49
C ILE A 434 -20.07 4.10 0.18
N HIS A 435 -20.63 4.22 -1.03
CA HIS A 435 -21.46 5.37 -1.40
C HIS A 435 -22.82 5.34 -0.68
N GLU A 436 -23.36 6.51 -0.32
CA GLU A 436 -24.63 6.68 0.42
C GLU A 436 -25.83 5.91 -0.17
N ALA A 437 -26.00 5.94 -1.49
CA ALA A 437 -27.07 5.22 -2.19
C ALA A 437 -26.96 3.70 -2.04
N ASP A 438 -25.74 3.15 -2.12
CA ASP A 438 -25.52 1.71 -1.98
C ASP A 438 -25.67 1.26 -0.52
N ALA A 439 -25.18 2.08 0.42
CA ALA A 439 -25.39 1.86 1.85
C ALA A 439 -26.88 1.85 2.21
N ARG A 440 -27.65 2.82 1.71
CA ARG A 440 -29.11 2.89 1.91
C ARG A 440 -29.83 1.67 1.31
N ALA A 441 -29.44 1.25 0.11
CA ALA A 441 -30.01 0.07 -0.55
C ALA A 441 -29.71 -1.24 0.22
N ALA A 442 -28.56 -1.31 0.89
CA ALA A 442 -28.15 -2.47 1.68
C ALA A 442 -28.57 -2.40 3.17
N GLY A 443 -29.17 -1.29 3.63
CA GLY A 443 -29.51 -1.09 5.05
C GLY A 443 -28.28 -0.94 5.96
N ILE A 444 -27.21 -0.33 5.45
CA ILE A 444 -25.93 -0.16 6.15
C ILE A 444 -25.84 1.28 6.67
N GLU A 445 -25.53 1.41 7.95
CA GLU A 445 -25.40 2.70 8.64
C GLU A 445 -23.93 3.12 8.78
N ASP A 446 -23.69 4.43 8.72
CA ASP A 446 -22.36 5.00 8.95
C ASP A 446 -21.88 4.77 10.39
N GLY A 447 -20.58 4.54 10.58
CA GLY A 447 -19.99 4.21 11.89
C GLY A 447 -20.37 2.82 12.46
N GLY A 448 -21.33 2.13 11.83
CA GLY A 448 -21.71 0.76 12.14
C GLY A 448 -20.68 -0.28 11.70
N PHE A 449 -21.14 -1.52 11.50
CA PHE A 449 -20.33 -2.60 10.95
C PHE A 449 -20.91 -3.10 9.63
N MET A 450 -20.02 -3.35 8.69
CA MET A 450 -20.34 -3.94 7.39
C MET A 450 -19.53 -5.21 7.19
N ARG A 451 -20.20 -6.28 6.78
CA ARG A 451 -19.56 -7.48 6.26
C ARG A 451 -19.49 -7.39 4.75
N ILE A 452 -18.29 -7.53 4.21
CA ILE A 452 -18.05 -7.65 2.78
C ILE A 452 -17.87 -9.12 2.46
N VAL A 453 -18.58 -9.63 1.47
CA VAL A 453 -18.51 -11.03 1.03
C VAL A 453 -18.18 -11.11 -0.45
N THR A 454 -17.26 -12.00 -0.76
CA THR A 454 -16.83 -12.35 -2.13
C THR A 454 -16.92 -13.87 -2.30
N ALA A 455 -16.60 -14.37 -3.50
CA ALA A 455 -16.47 -15.82 -3.73
C ALA A 455 -15.28 -16.46 -2.97
N TYR A 456 -14.31 -15.65 -2.50
CA TYR A 456 -13.06 -16.12 -1.91
C TYR A 456 -13.04 -16.04 -0.38
N GLY A 457 -13.88 -15.19 0.19
CA GLY A 457 -13.95 -15.00 1.62
C GLY A 457 -14.77 -13.77 2.00
N SER A 458 -14.73 -13.45 3.28
CA SER A 458 -15.39 -12.29 3.85
C SER A 458 -14.51 -11.58 4.87
N GLY A 459 -14.84 -10.32 5.12
CA GLY A 459 -14.22 -9.51 6.16
C GLY A 459 -15.22 -8.54 6.77
N ILE A 460 -14.93 -8.09 7.99
CA ILE A 460 -15.78 -7.20 8.76
C ILE A 460 -15.02 -5.91 9.04
N PHE A 461 -15.69 -4.80 8.79
CA PHE A 461 -15.10 -3.46 8.80
C PHE A 461 -16.06 -2.50 9.50
N ARG A 462 -15.50 -1.41 10.03
CA ARG A 462 -16.31 -0.23 10.31
C ARG A 462 -16.86 0.33 9.01
N THR A 463 -18.11 0.76 9.03
CA THR A 463 -18.70 1.43 7.87
C THR A 463 -18.22 2.88 7.81
N SER A 464 -17.77 3.32 6.64
CA SER A 464 -17.60 4.73 6.29
C SER A 464 -18.48 5.05 5.07
N VAL A 465 -19.61 5.69 5.28
CA VAL A 465 -20.48 6.15 4.19
C VAL A 465 -19.93 7.48 3.65
N THR A 466 -19.63 7.55 2.35
CA THR A 466 -19.01 8.74 1.77
C THR A 466 -19.34 8.92 0.30
N ALA A 467 -19.59 10.16 -0.11
CA ALA A 467 -19.73 10.55 -1.52
C ALA A 467 -18.39 10.54 -2.28
N ALA A 468 -17.25 10.43 -1.58
CA ALA A 468 -15.93 10.28 -2.20
C ALA A 468 -15.76 8.92 -2.91
N GLN A 469 -16.63 7.95 -2.60
CA GLN A 469 -16.67 6.64 -3.22
C GLN A 469 -17.65 6.63 -4.40
N GLN A 470 -17.31 5.94 -5.48
CA GLN A 470 -18.21 5.78 -6.63
C GLN A 470 -19.35 4.79 -6.31
N ARG A 471 -20.55 5.08 -6.82
CA ARG A 471 -21.70 4.13 -6.76
C ARG A 471 -21.34 2.78 -7.36
N GLY A 472 -21.80 1.70 -6.73
CA GLY A 472 -21.51 0.33 -7.11
C GLY A 472 -20.12 -0.16 -6.70
N SER A 473 -19.35 0.63 -5.94
CA SER A 473 -17.98 0.30 -5.54
C SER A 473 -17.78 0.33 -4.02
N LEU A 474 -16.87 -0.51 -3.54
CA LEU A 474 -16.41 -0.61 -2.16
C LEU A 474 -14.90 -0.36 -2.12
N PHE A 475 -14.40 0.21 -1.03
CA PHE A 475 -12.97 0.33 -0.79
C PHE A 475 -12.60 -0.16 0.60
N VAL A 476 -11.51 -0.93 0.68
CA VAL A 476 -10.91 -1.32 1.96
C VAL A 476 -9.40 -1.04 1.99
N PRO A 477 -8.85 -0.63 3.14
CA PRO A 477 -7.42 -0.56 3.33
C PRO A 477 -6.82 -1.97 3.49
N ILE A 478 -5.61 -2.19 2.94
CA ILE A 478 -4.95 -3.51 2.94
C ILE A 478 -4.21 -3.87 4.25
N HIS A 479 -4.28 -3.00 5.25
CA HIS A 479 -3.24 -2.92 6.27
C HIS A 479 -3.32 -3.98 7.36
N TRP A 480 -4.53 -4.35 7.76
CA TRP A 480 -4.74 -5.21 8.92
C TRP A 480 -4.46 -6.67 8.59
N SER A 481 -3.91 -7.39 9.57
CA SER A 481 -3.70 -8.84 9.51
C SER A 481 -4.35 -9.55 10.69
N SER A 482 -4.13 -10.87 10.83
CA SER A 482 -4.60 -11.61 12.02
C SER A 482 -3.82 -11.29 13.29
N ALA A 483 -2.72 -10.53 13.20
CA ALA A 483 -2.03 -10.00 14.38
C ALA A 483 -2.70 -8.73 14.92
N THR A 484 -3.38 -7.96 14.05
CA THR A 484 -3.95 -6.66 14.41
C THR A 484 -5.48 -6.62 14.36
N SER A 485 -6.13 -7.64 13.81
CA SER A 485 -7.59 -7.73 13.69
C SER A 485 -8.09 -9.17 13.59
N ALA A 486 -9.34 -9.40 13.95
CA ALA A 486 -9.99 -10.71 13.79
C ALA A 486 -10.11 -11.11 12.31
N MET A 487 -10.71 -10.26 11.47
CA MET A 487 -11.14 -10.64 10.11
C MET A 487 -11.05 -9.53 9.04
N SER A 488 -10.20 -8.52 9.23
CA SER A 488 -10.19 -7.33 8.36
C SER A 488 -9.05 -7.30 7.32
N GLY A 489 -8.38 -8.42 7.07
CA GLY A 489 -7.29 -8.48 6.08
C GLY A 489 -7.80 -8.56 4.64
N ALA A 490 -7.51 -7.56 3.81
CA ALA A 490 -8.04 -7.47 2.44
C ALA A 490 -7.72 -8.69 1.55
N GLY A 491 -6.52 -9.28 1.66
CA GLY A 491 -6.07 -10.39 0.81
C GLY A 491 -6.98 -11.63 0.83
N ARG A 492 -7.77 -11.84 1.90
CA ARG A 492 -8.72 -12.97 1.99
C ARG A 492 -9.96 -12.81 1.11
N MET A 493 -10.28 -11.58 0.70
CA MET A 493 -11.46 -11.27 -0.11
C MET A 493 -11.10 -11.10 -1.59
N VAL A 494 -9.82 -10.96 -1.93
CA VAL A 494 -9.39 -10.64 -3.28
C VAL A 494 -9.24 -11.92 -4.10
N HIS A 495 -9.77 -11.90 -5.32
CA HIS A 495 -9.65 -12.98 -6.29
C HIS A 495 -8.20 -13.17 -6.79
N PRO A 496 -7.77 -14.40 -7.11
CA PRO A 496 -6.39 -14.68 -7.50
C PRO A 496 -6.10 -14.48 -8.99
N GLU A 497 -7.06 -13.98 -9.80
CA GLU A 497 -6.77 -13.77 -11.22
C GLU A 497 -5.69 -12.69 -11.40
N THR A 498 -4.80 -12.96 -12.36
CA THR A 498 -3.65 -12.13 -12.65
C THR A 498 -3.70 -11.62 -14.08
N ASP A 499 -2.99 -10.52 -14.33
CA ASP A 499 -2.63 -10.13 -15.68
C ASP A 499 -1.78 -11.24 -16.33
N PRO A 500 -2.13 -11.71 -17.53
CA PRO A 500 -1.52 -12.91 -18.12
C PRO A 500 -0.03 -12.72 -18.46
N VAL A 501 0.42 -11.49 -18.70
CA VAL A 501 1.80 -11.20 -19.11
C VAL A 501 2.70 -10.99 -17.89
N SER A 502 2.30 -10.12 -16.96
CA SER A 502 3.07 -9.77 -15.76
C SER A 502 2.87 -10.75 -14.60
N GLY A 503 1.72 -11.42 -14.53
CA GLY A 503 1.27 -12.20 -13.37
C GLY A 503 0.89 -11.34 -12.15
N GLN A 504 0.70 -10.04 -12.32
CA GLN A 504 0.26 -9.16 -11.25
C GLN A 504 -1.21 -9.46 -10.91
N PRO A 505 -1.56 -9.70 -9.63
CA PRO A 505 -2.95 -9.95 -9.22
C PRO A 505 -3.85 -8.69 -9.29
N ALA A 506 -5.11 -8.89 -9.69
CA ALA A 506 -6.07 -7.84 -9.95
C ALA A 506 -6.80 -7.29 -8.69
N PHE A 507 -6.03 -6.77 -7.72
CA PHE A 507 -6.53 -6.26 -6.43
C PHE A 507 -7.58 -5.13 -6.50
N LYS A 508 -7.74 -4.49 -7.66
CA LYS A 508 -8.59 -3.31 -7.83
C LYS A 508 -10.01 -3.62 -8.29
N HIS A 509 -10.31 -4.90 -8.59
CA HIS A 509 -11.60 -5.28 -9.15
C HIS A 509 -12.03 -6.68 -8.72
N THR A 510 -12.60 -6.82 -7.52
CA THR A 510 -13.22 -8.08 -7.06
C THR A 510 -14.74 -7.95 -6.93
N PRO A 511 -15.56 -8.78 -7.58
CA PRO A 511 -17.01 -8.80 -7.34
C PRO A 511 -17.32 -9.10 -5.86
N ALA A 512 -18.16 -8.25 -5.25
CA ALA A 512 -18.52 -8.33 -3.84
C ALA A 512 -20.00 -8.01 -3.60
N ARG A 513 -20.47 -8.36 -2.40
CA ARG A 513 -21.68 -7.79 -1.79
C ARG A 513 -21.33 -7.25 -0.41
N ALA A 514 -22.12 -6.29 0.05
CA ALA A 514 -22.04 -5.73 1.38
C ALA A 514 -23.34 -6.00 2.14
N GLU A 515 -23.24 -6.27 3.43
CA GLU A 515 -24.40 -6.47 4.31
C GLU A 515 -24.13 -5.88 5.70
N PRO A 516 -25.17 -5.37 6.39
CA PRO A 516 -25.03 -4.81 7.72
C PRO A 516 -24.74 -5.92 8.74
N VAL A 517 -23.95 -5.58 9.76
CA VAL A 517 -23.71 -6.45 10.91
C VAL A 517 -24.15 -5.70 12.17
N MET A 518 -25.12 -6.28 12.87
CA MET A 518 -25.60 -5.73 14.14
C MET A 518 -24.92 -6.48 15.29
N PRO A 519 -24.00 -5.84 16.03
CA PRO A 519 -23.36 -6.48 17.17
C PRO A 519 -24.35 -6.65 18.32
N HIS A 520 -24.25 -7.75 19.05
CA HIS A 520 -24.99 -8.00 20.29
C HIS A 520 -24.47 -7.16 21.47
N TRP A 521 -23.19 -6.82 21.41
CA TRP A 521 -22.51 -5.92 22.35
C TRP A 521 -21.29 -5.31 21.67
N ARG A 522 -20.89 -4.14 22.14
CA ARG A 522 -19.67 -3.43 21.73
C ARG A 522 -18.88 -3.08 22.97
N ALA A 523 -17.56 -3.15 22.87
CA ALA A 523 -16.69 -2.72 23.94
C ALA A 523 -15.38 -2.15 23.40
N PHE A 524 -14.68 -1.41 24.23
CA PHE A 524 -13.24 -1.26 24.08
C PHE A 524 -12.54 -1.62 25.38
N PHE A 525 -11.31 -2.09 25.24
CA PHE A 525 -10.47 -2.52 26.34
C PHE A 525 -9.11 -1.85 26.23
N LEU A 526 -8.67 -1.23 27.33
CA LEU A 526 -7.36 -0.61 27.49
C LEU A 526 -6.53 -1.47 28.43
N SER A 527 -5.25 -1.65 28.10
CA SER A 527 -4.31 -2.33 29.00
C SER A 527 -2.90 -1.77 28.85
N ARG A 528 -2.15 -1.73 29.95
CA ARG A 528 -0.70 -1.50 29.96
C ARG A 528 0.11 -2.71 29.49
N HIS A 529 -0.55 -3.81 29.11
CA HIS A 529 0.10 -5.03 28.60
C HIS A 529 -0.62 -5.52 27.34
N GLU A 530 0.14 -6.14 26.43
CA GLU A 530 -0.46 -6.85 25.30
C GLU A 530 -1.16 -8.10 25.84
N ILE A 531 -2.41 -8.28 25.43
CA ILE A 531 -3.17 -9.50 25.72
C ILE A 531 -3.21 -10.42 24.51
N THR A 532 -3.41 -11.71 24.76
CA THR A 532 -3.76 -12.68 23.73
C THR A 532 -5.01 -12.22 22.98
N SER A 533 -5.08 -12.53 21.67
CA SER A 533 -6.22 -12.19 20.82
C SER A 533 -7.56 -12.59 21.49
N PRO A 534 -8.46 -11.63 21.73
CA PRO A 534 -9.74 -11.91 22.37
C PRO A 534 -10.61 -12.89 21.56
N SER A 535 -11.29 -13.79 22.27
CA SER A 535 -12.22 -14.74 21.68
C SER A 535 -13.60 -14.10 21.45
N CYS A 536 -13.69 -13.16 20.52
CA CYS A 536 -14.95 -12.55 20.10
C CYS A 536 -15.00 -12.31 18.58
N GLY A 537 -16.21 -12.25 18.03
CA GLY A 537 -16.45 -12.13 16.59
C GLY A 537 -15.81 -10.92 15.91
N TYR A 538 -15.56 -9.82 16.63
CA TYR A 538 -14.76 -8.69 16.14
C TYR A 538 -13.76 -8.24 17.21
N TRP A 539 -12.50 -8.08 16.79
CA TRP A 539 -11.51 -7.34 17.56
C TRP A 539 -10.53 -6.64 16.63
N VAL A 540 -10.02 -5.49 17.08
CA VAL A 540 -8.93 -4.74 16.45
C VAL A 540 -8.04 -4.21 17.56
N VAL A 541 -6.73 -4.34 17.43
CA VAL A 541 -5.76 -3.82 18.40
C VAL A 541 -4.92 -2.71 17.78
N ARG A 542 -4.59 -1.70 18.59
CA ARG A 542 -3.58 -0.69 18.28
C ARG A 542 -2.68 -0.40 19.47
N ARG A 543 -1.42 -0.08 19.17
CA ARG A 543 -0.44 0.38 20.16
C ARG A 543 -0.74 1.83 20.57
N LEU A 544 -0.62 2.12 21.86
CA LEU A 544 -0.66 3.44 22.47
C LEU A 544 0.71 3.74 23.10
N GLU A 545 0.97 4.98 23.51
CA GLU A 545 2.23 5.34 24.19
C GLU A 545 2.43 4.54 25.50
N GLY A 546 1.37 4.45 26.32
CA GLY A 546 1.37 3.74 27.60
C GLY A 546 0.79 2.31 27.58
N GLY A 547 0.36 1.79 26.43
CA GLY A 547 -0.33 0.49 26.41
C GLY A 547 -0.91 0.08 25.07
N TRP A 548 -2.06 -0.60 25.12
CA TRP A 548 -2.80 -1.13 23.98
C TRP A 548 -4.27 -0.76 24.12
N LEU A 549 -4.93 -0.55 22.98
CA LEU A 549 -6.38 -0.42 22.90
C LEU A 549 -6.92 -1.51 21.97
N TYR A 550 -7.91 -2.23 22.47
CA TYR A 550 -8.67 -3.23 21.74
C TYR A 550 -10.11 -2.73 21.54
N GLU A 551 -10.55 -2.60 20.29
CA GLU A 551 -11.97 -2.41 19.96
C GLU A 551 -12.58 -3.81 19.78
N LEU A 552 -13.72 -4.08 20.43
CA LEU A 552 -14.32 -5.41 20.54
C LEU A 552 -15.81 -5.38 20.19
N ALA A 553 -16.31 -6.43 19.57
CA ALA A 553 -17.74 -6.66 19.45
C ALA A 553 -18.10 -8.15 19.38
N GLY A 554 -19.24 -8.50 19.97
CA GLY A 554 -19.86 -9.81 19.80
C GLY A 554 -20.82 -9.79 18.64
N LEU A 555 -20.57 -10.62 17.63
CA LEU A 555 -21.32 -10.61 16.38
C LEU A 555 -22.34 -11.74 16.29
N THR A 556 -22.25 -12.70 17.21
CA THR A 556 -23.16 -13.84 17.35
C THR A 556 -23.61 -13.99 18.79
N THR A 557 -24.66 -14.76 19.02
CA THR A 557 -25.12 -15.10 20.38
C THR A 557 -24.13 -15.98 21.15
N ALA A 558 -23.19 -16.62 20.45
CA ALA A 558 -22.11 -17.41 21.07
C ALA A 558 -20.96 -16.53 21.58
N ASP A 559 -20.86 -15.29 21.12
CA ASP A 559 -19.85 -14.34 21.59
C ASP A 559 -20.28 -13.78 22.95
N ALA A 560 -19.84 -14.42 24.04
CA ALA A 560 -20.08 -13.91 25.38
C ALA A 560 -19.37 -12.54 25.58
N PRO A 561 -20.03 -11.55 26.21
CA PRO A 561 -19.37 -10.31 26.62
C PRO A 561 -18.15 -10.63 27.49
N PRO A 562 -16.97 -10.05 27.20
CA PRO A 562 -15.79 -10.28 28.01
C PRO A 562 -15.91 -9.60 29.39
N ASP A 563 -15.11 -10.10 30.31
CA ASP A 563 -14.78 -9.47 31.60
C ASP A 563 -13.27 -9.20 31.64
N ILE A 564 -12.80 -8.19 32.37
CA ILE A 564 -11.35 -7.92 32.49
C ILE A 564 -10.57 -9.16 32.94
N ASP A 565 -11.10 -9.96 33.85
CA ASP A 565 -10.41 -11.16 34.33
C ASP A 565 -10.26 -12.23 33.25
N THR A 566 -11.20 -12.28 32.29
CA THR A 566 -11.10 -13.19 31.14
C THR A 566 -10.14 -12.68 30.07
N LEU A 567 -10.00 -11.35 29.95
CA LEU A 567 -9.10 -10.71 28.98
C LEU A 567 -7.65 -10.72 29.43
N VAL A 568 -7.40 -10.58 30.74
CA VAL A 568 -6.06 -10.45 31.28
C VAL A 568 -5.75 -11.56 32.27
N GLN A 569 -4.95 -12.52 31.82
CA GLN A 569 -4.46 -13.63 32.62
C GLN A 569 -3.12 -13.28 33.29
N LEU A 570 -3.12 -12.31 34.20
CA LEU A 570 -1.93 -11.94 34.99
C LEU A 570 -2.04 -12.49 36.42
N PRO A 571 -0.92 -12.78 37.10
CA PRO A 571 -0.93 -13.22 38.50
C PRO A 571 -1.63 -12.19 39.40
N ASP A 572 -2.32 -12.68 40.44
CA ASP A 572 -2.96 -11.88 41.49
C ASP A 572 -1.89 -11.14 42.32
N ALA A 573 -1.43 -9.99 41.84
CA ALA A 573 -0.92 -8.92 42.69
C ALA A 573 -2.11 -8.20 43.34
N GLU A 574 -1.89 -7.46 44.44
CA GLU A 574 -2.91 -6.56 44.98
C GLU A 574 -3.31 -5.55 43.89
N VAL A 575 -4.54 -5.69 43.39
CA VAL A 575 -5.11 -4.82 42.37
C VAL A 575 -6.44 -4.33 42.89
N GLU A 576 -6.58 -3.01 42.95
CA GLU A 576 -7.84 -2.37 43.27
C GLU A 576 -8.78 -2.48 42.06
N ARG A 577 -10.03 -2.88 42.31
CA ARG A 577 -11.04 -3.09 41.26
C ARG A 577 -12.12 -2.05 41.38
N VAL A 578 -12.40 -1.37 40.27
CA VAL A 578 -13.52 -0.44 40.14
C VAL A 578 -14.50 -1.06 39.14
N GLU A 579 -15.75 -1.29 39.56
CA GLU A 579 -16.79 -1.88 38.70
C GLU A 579 -18.10 -1.09 38.81
N MET A 580 -18.72 -0.85 37.65
CA MET A 580 -20.11 -0.45 37.53
C MET A 580 -20.81 -1.38 36.54
N ARG A 581 -21.93 -1.97 36.96
CA ARG A 581 -22.74 -2.86 36.14
C ARG A 581 -24.21 -2.44 36.19
N ASP A 582 -24.75 -2.12 35.03
CA ASP A 582 -26.18 -1.85 34.84
C ASP A 582 -26.71 -2.89 33.85
N THR A 583 -27.27 -3.97 34.37
CA THR A 583 -27.79 -5.08 33.56
C THR A 583 -29.02 -4.69 32.75
N ALA A 584 -29.83 -3.75 33.24
CA ALA A 584 -31.02 -3.27 32.55
C ALA A 584 -30.67 -2.44 31.32
N ARG A 585 -29.61 -1.61 31.41
CA ARG A 585 -29.07 -0.84 30.27
C ARG A 585 -28.01 -1.60 29.47
N GLY A 586 -27.63 -2.80 29.93
CA GLY A 586 -26.61 -3.63 29.30
C GLY A 586 -25.23 -2.98 29.31
N VAL A 587 -24.90 -2.22 30.35
CA VAL A 587 -23.61 -1.53 30.52
C VAL A 587 -22.75 -2.26 31.55
N LEU A 588 -21.47 -2.42 31.21
CA LEU A 588 -20.43 -2.90 32.12
C LEU A 588 -19.21 -2.00 31.98
N ARG A 589 -18.71 -1.50 33.11
CA ARG A 589 -17.48 -0.73 33.19
C ARG A 589 -16.62 -1.34 34.27
N GLN A 590 -15.40 -1.70 33.92
CA GLN A 590 -14.44 -2.26 34.85
C GLN A 590 -13.12 -1.54 34.68
N ALA A 591 -12.41 -1.33 35.78
CA ALA A 591 -11.04 -0.88 35.76
C ALA A 591 -10.23 -1.58 36.86
N ARG A 592 -8.96 -1.78 36.57
CA ARG A 592 -7.97 -2.30 37.50
C ARG A 592 -6.93 -1.21 37.75
N VAL A 593 -6.75 -0.87 39.02
CA VAL A 593 -5.74 0.10 39.47
C VAL A 593 -4.66 -0.65 40.23
N ARG A 594 -3.40 -0.46 39.81
CA ARG A 594 -2.23 -1.09 40.41
C ARG A 594 -1.22 -0.01 40.75
N ASP A 595 -0.75 0.02 41.99
CA ASP A 595 0.19 1.05 42.48
C ASP A 595 -0.30 2.48 42.20
N GLY A 596 -1.62 2.69 42.33
CA GLY A 596 -2.27 3.97 42.05
C GLY A 596 -2.41 4.34 40.56
N CYS A 597 -1.86 3.54 39.63
CA CYS A 597 -1.98 3.73 38.18
C CYS A 597 -3.15 2.96 37.58
N LEU A 598 -3.76 3.47 36.50
CA LEU A 598 -4.67 2.68 35.67
C LEU A 598 -3.89 1.57 34.95
N ALA A 599 -4.17 0.32 35.28
CA ALA A 599 -3.57 -0.85 34.63
C ALA A 599 -4.42 -1.32 33.43
N ASP A 600 -5.73 -1.44 33.64
CA ASP A 600 -6.67 -1.93 32.63
C ASP A 600 -8.03 -1.27 32.76
N CYS A 601 -8.75 -1.13 31.65
CA CYS A 601 -10.11 -0.59 31.64
C CYS A 601 -10.96 -1.20 30.52
N LEU A 602 -12.13 -1.74 30.87
CA LEU A 602 -13.12 -2.28 29.95
C LEU A 602 -14.38 -1.40 30.00
N MET A 603 -14.79 -0.91 28.84
CA MET A 603 -16.05 -0.19 28.67
C MET A 603 -16.91 -0.97 27.69
N LEU A 604 -18.07 -1.45 28.14
CA LEU A 604 -18.95 -2.32 27.36
C LEU A 604 -20.40 -1.83 27.40
N THR A 605 -21.08 -1.96 26.27
CA THR A 605 -22.52 -1.68 26.15
C THR A 605 -23.20 -2.62 25.15
N ARG A 606 -24.48 -2.93 25.38
CA ARG A 606 -25.33 -3.68 24.43
C ARG A 606 -26.16 -2.77 23.52
N THR A 607 -26.62 -1.64 24.03
CA THR A 607 -27.60 -0.78 23.33
C THR A 607 -27.26 0.71 23.40
N GLY A 608 -26.30 1.12 24.22
CA GLY A 608 -25.91 2.51 24.41
C GLY A 608 -24.67 2.92 23.63
N GLU A 609 -24.22 4.14 23.89
CA GLU A 609 -22.94 4.67 23.40
C GLU A 609 -21.80 4.30 24.33
N LEU A 610 -20.62 4.15 23.74
CA LEU A 610 -19.38 3.94 24.49
C LEU A 610 -18.72 5.29 24.77
N PRO A 611 -18.08 5.47 25.93
CA PRO A 611 -17.39 6.71 26.25
C PRO A 611 -16.23 7.01 25.31
N SER A 612 -15.75 8.25 25.38
CA SER A 612 -14.58 8.72 24.62
C SER A 612 -13.35 7.88 24.95
N ARG A 613 -12.66 7.42 23.90
CA ARG A 613 -11.37 6.71 24.06
C ARG A 613 -10.29 7.67 24.54
N ASP A 614 -10.33 8.92 24.08
CA ASP A 614 -9.21 9.86 24.23
C ASP A 614 -8.93 10.18 25.70
N TRP A 615 -9.97 10.45 26.49
CA TRP A 615 -9.82 10.70 27.92
C TRP A 615 -9.21 9.50 28.65
N LEU A 616 -9.78 8.30 28.47
CA LEU A 616 -9.31 7.08 29.14
C LEU A 616 -7.92 6.64 28.69
N VAL A 617 -7.58 6.85 27.42
CA VAL A 617 -6.22 6.65 26.90
C VAL A 617 -5.24 7.61 27.58
N GLY A 618 -5.64 8.87 27.81
CA GLY A 618 -4.85 9.84 28.56
C GLY A 618 -4.52 9.37 29.98
N LEU A 619 -5.46 8.68 30.64
CA LEU A 619 -5.25 8.15 32.00
C LEU A 619 -4.14 7.08 32.07
N LEU A 620 -3.87 6.34 30.99
CA LEU A 620 -2.79 5.35 30.97
C LEU A 620 -1.41 6.01 31.14
N ALA A 621 -1.26 7.26 30.73
CA ALA A 621 -0.01 8.01 30.83
C ALA A 621 0.24 8.61 32.23
N LEU A 622 -0.76 8.59 33.11
CA LEU A 622 -0.61 9.12 34.47
C LEU A 622 0.17 8.16 35.37
N GLU A 623 1.02 8.73 36.22
CA GLU A 623 1.79 7.99 37.25
C GLU A 623 0.95 7.67 38.50
N ALA A 624 -0.17 8.36 38.69
CA ALA A 624 -1.16 8.06 39.72
C ALA A 624 -2.52 8.66 39.35
N LEU A 625 -3.60 7.99 39.74
CA LEU A 625 -4.97 8.48 39.65
C LEU A 625 -5.39 9.07 41.00
N ASP A 626 -5.90 10.30 40.99
CA ASP A 626 -6.57 10.86 42.16
C ASP A 626 -7.97 10.26 42.37
N GLU A 627 -8.58 10.53 43.53
CA GLU A 627 -9.90 9.99 43.89
C GLU A 627 -11.05 10.42 42.97
N ASN A 628 -10.97 11.63 42.42
CA ASN A 628 -12.02 12.13 41.52
C ASN A 628 -11.96 11.39 40.18
N VAL A 629 -10.75 11.21 39.63
CA VAL A 629 -10.51 10.43 38.41
C VAL A 629 -10.87 8.95 38.62
N ARG A 630 -10.56 8.38 39.79
CA ARG A 630 -10.99 7.02 40.15
C ARG A 630 -12.51 6.87 40.15
N GLY A 631 -13.22 7.80 40.79
CA GLY A 631 -14.69 7.83 40.75
C GLY A 631 -15.24 8.01 39.34
N ALA A 632 -14.58 8.84 38.53
CA ALA A 632 -14.96 9.10 37.14
C ALA A 632 -14.93 7.84 36.26
N LEU A 633 -14.08 6.84 36.54
CA LEU A 633 -14.06 5.55 35.82
C LEU A 633 -15.41 4.81 35.86
N LEU A 634 -16.18 4.97 36.95
CA LEU A 634 -17.54 4.39 37.05
C LEU A 634 -18.50 5.04 36.06
N THR A 635 -18.29 6.32 35.74
CA THR A 635 -19.11 7.08 34.80
C THR A 635 -18.58 7.01 33.36
N GLY A 636 -17.29 6.72 33.19
CA GLY A 636 -16.64 6.72 31.89
C GLY A 636 -16.44 8.11 31.27
N HIS A 637 -16.66 9.18 32.03
CA HIS A 637 -16.53 10.57 31.58
C HIS A 637 -15.60 11.36 32.50
N PRO A 638 -14.85 12.36 31.99
CA PRO A 638 -14.06 13.26 32.83
C PRO A 638 -14.94 14.01 33.83
N VAL A 639 -14.33 14.43 34.93
CA VAL A 639 -14.95 15.38 35.87
C VAL A 639 -14.92 16.77 35.21
N GLU A 640 -16.01 17.54 35.30
CA GLU A 640 -16.16 18.84 34.61
C GLU A 640 -14.91 19.73 34.79
N GLY A 641 -14.28 20.14 33.68
CA GLY A 641 -13.18 21.11 33.66
C GLY A 641 -11.83 20.63 33.10
N GLU A 642 -11.66 19.35 32.76
CA GLU A 642 -10.40 18.83 32.19
C GLU A 642 -10.53 18.38 30.72
N GLY A 643 -9.94 19.16 29.79
CA GLY A 643 -9.37 18.64 28.53
C GLY A 643 -10.02 19.05 27.20
N GLY A 644 -9.20 19.61 26.30
CA GLY A 644 -9.51 19.77 24.88
C GLY A 644 -9.44 18.42 24.15
N GLU A 645 -10.58 17.92 23.69
CA GLU A 645 -10.77 16.55 23.20
C GLU A 645 -10.29 16.32 21.75
N GLY A 646 -10.17 15.04 21.33
CA GLY A 646 -10.13 14.65 19.92
C GLY A 646 -8.87 13.90 19.44
N ARG A 647 -9.06 13.15 18.34
CA ARG A 647 -8.02 12.37 17.66
C ARG A 647 -6.94 13.29 17.06
N ILE A 648 -5.70 12.81 16.99
CA ILE A 648 -4.65 13.53 16.25
C ILE A 648 -5.06 13.61 14.77
N VAL A 649 -5.03 14.82 14.22
CA VAL A 649 -5.25 15.09 12.79
C VAL A 649 -3.93 15.43 12.11
N CYS A 650 -3.05 16.18 12.80
CA CYS A 650 -1.73 16.56 12.30
C CYS A 650 -0.62 15.84 13.06
N ALA A 651 -0.17 14.68 12.57
CA ALA A 651 0.89 13.90 13.23
C ALA A 651 2.24 14.63 13.32
N CYS A 652 2.59 15.47 12.33
CA CYS A 652 3.89 16.17 12.33
C CYS A 652 3.97 17.34 13.31
N MET A 653 2.83 17.90 13.73
CA MET A 653 2.74 19.02 14.68
C MET A 653 2.01 18.64 15.98
N GLY A 654 1.54 17.40 16.11
CA GLY A 654 0.79 16.92 17.28
C GLY A 654 -0.61 17.52 17.44
N ILE A 655 -1.21 18.12 16.41
CA ILE A 655 -2.50 18.83 16.54
C ILE A 655 -3.68 17.85 16.46
N ARG A 656 -4.64 18.02 17.38
CA ARG A 656 -5.84 17.19 17.54
C ARG A 656 -7.10 17.83 16.95
N SER A 657 -8.11 17.01 16.69
CA SER A 657 -9.37 17.45 16.07
C SER A 657 -10.13 18.47 16.90
N GLY A 658 -10.11 18.42 18.24
CA GLY A 658 -10.79 19.44 19.05
C GLY A 658 -10.16 20.82 18.94
N ALA A 659 -8.84 20.93 18.81
CA ALA A 659 -8.19 22.22 18.55
C ALA A 659 -8.59 22.80 17.18
N ILE A 660 -8.79 21.92 16.19
CA ILE A 660 -9.28 22.30 14.86
C ILE A 660 -10.75 22.69 14.91
N LEU A 661 -11.60 21.92 15.60
CA LEU A 661 -13.02 22.21 15.77
C LEU A 661 -13.26 23.48 16.58
N ALA A 662 -12.45 23.74 17.60
CA ALA A 662 -12.48 25.01 18.35
C ALA A 662 -12.11 26.19 17.45
N ALA A 663 -11.06 26.06 16.62
CA ALA A 663 -10.73 27.10 15.64
C ALA A 663 -11.86 27.33 14.63
N ILE A 664 -12.55 26.26 14.18
CA ILE A 664 -13.72 26.37 13.30
C ILE A 664 -14.85 27.12 14.01
N ALA A 665 -15.13 26.78 15.26
CA ALA A 665 -16.15 27.45 16.09
C ALA A 665 -15.81 28.94 16.32
N ASP A 666 -14.53 29.29 16.40
CA ASP A 666 -14.04 30.67 16.49
C ASP A 666 -14.09 31.44 15.15
N GLY A 667 -14.58 30.80 14.07
CA GLY A 667 -14.84 31.44 12.78
C GLY A 667 -13.83 31.11 11.67
N GLU A 668 -12.84 30.25 11.93
CA GLU A 668 -11.86 29.86 10.93
C GLU A 668 -12.48 28.94 9.87
N CYS A 669 -12.41 29.35 8.61
CA CYS A 669 -13.26 28.80 7.56
C CYS A 669 -12.48 28.13 6.41
N ASP A 670 -11.15 28.13 6.48
CA ASP A 670 -10.30 27.45 5.51
C ASP A 670 -9.04 26.84 6.16
N VAL A 671 -8.36 25.97 5.40
CA VAL A 671 -7.19 25.22 5.88
C VAL A 671 -6.00 26.13 6.20
N ALA A 672 -5.85 27.26 5.48
CA ALA A 672 -4.74 28.18 5.71
C ALA A 672 -4.95 28.95 7.03
N SER A 673 -6.18 29.35 7.30
CA SER A 673 -6.56 30.10 8.49
C SER A 673 -6.51 29.21 9.75
N ILE A 674 -7.02 27.98 9.68
CA ILE A 674 -6.81 26.96 10.73
C ILE A 674 -5.32 26.67 10.94
N GLY A 675 -4.54 26.59 9.87
CA GLY A 675 -3.11 26.35 9.95
C GLY A 675 -2.34 27.50 10.60
N ALA A 676 -2.80 28.75 10.44
CA ALA A 676 -2.22 29.91 11.10
C ALA A 676 -2.49 29.90 12.61
N CYS A 677 -3.69 29.50 13.04
CA CYS A 677 -4.07 29.46 14.46
C CYS A 677 -3.53 28.24 15.21
N THR A 678 -3.57 27.07 14.59
CA THR A 678 -3.25 25.80 15.25
C THR A 678 -1.87 25.24 14.90
N GLY A 679 -1.24 25.74 13.84
CA GLY A 679 -0.03 25.14 13.26
C GLY A 679 -0.30 23.90 12.40
N ALA A 680 -1.51 23.35 12.36
CA ALA A 680 -1.85 22.17 11.57
C ALA A 680 -1.71 22.43 10.06
N GLY A 681 -1.17 21.46 9.31
CA GLY A 681 -1.09 21.56 7.83
C GLY A 681 -0.03 22.53 7.29
N THR A 682 0.83 23.07 8.15
CA THR A 682 1.89 24.04 7.80
C THR A 682 3.24 23.39 7.47
N ASN A 683 3.57 22.25 8.09
CA ASN A 683 4.85 21.56 7.92
C ASN A 683 4.86 20.61 6.70
N CYS A 684 4.36 19.37 6.86
CA CYS A 684 4.35 18.40 5.75
C CYS A 684 3.10 18.49 4.85
N GLY A 685 2.08 19.24 5.27
CA GLY A 685 0.82 19.44 4.54
C GLY A 685 -0.12 18.22 4.46
N SER A 686 0.25 17.08 5.03
CA SER A 686 -0.47 15.82 4.84
C SER A 686 -1.88 15.76 5.43
N CYS A 687 -2.15 16.56 6.46
CA CYS A 687 -3.43 16.62 7.18
C CYS A 687 -4.40 17.65 6.59
N ARG A 688 -4.01 18.39 5.54
CA ARG A 688 -4.80 19.49 4.96
C ARG A 688 -6.15 19.02 4.42
N SER A 689 -6.21 17.85 3.78
CA SER A 689 -7.45 17.25 3.28
C SER A 689 -8.41 16.89 4.41
N GLU A 690 -7.85 16.44 5.54
CA GLU A 690 -8.61 16.04 6.72
C GLU A 690 -9.16 17.25 7.47
N ILE A 691 -8.37 18.32 7.58
CA ILE A 691 -8.84 19.62 8.07
C ILE A 691 -9.99 20.14 7.20
N ARG A 692 -9.85 20.06 5.87
CA ARG A 692 -10.92 20.43 4.93
C ARG A 692 -12.19 19.60 5.16
N GLY A 693 -12.03 18.29 5.34
CA GLY A 693 -13.12 17.39 5.64
C GLY A 693 -13.83 17.72 6.97
N LEU A 694 -13.12 18.19 7.99
CA LEU A 694 -13.73 18.68 9.23
C LEU A 694 -14.53 19.96 9.00
N ILE A 695 -13.97 20.94 8.28
CA ILE A 695 -14.68 22.18 7.91
C ILE A 695 -15.98 21.88 7.14
N GLU A 696 -15.91 20.99 6.14
CA GLU A 696 -17.07 20.61 5.33
C GLU A 696 -18.15 19.89 6.15
N ARG A 697 -17.75 19.02 7.08
CA ARG A 697 -18.69 18.29 7.95
C ARG A 697 -19.44 19.25 8.85
N THR A 698 -18.72 20.14 9.55
CA THR A 698 -19.33 21.13 10.46
C THR A 698 -20.28 22.07 9.71
N ARG A 699 -19.92 22.52 8.50
CA ARG A 699 -20.83 23.33 7.66
C ARG A 699 -22.10 22.59 7.24
N THR A 700 -21.99 21.28 7.00
CA THR A 700 -23.14 20.45 6.61
C THR A 700 -24.06 20.21 7.82
N GLU A 701 -23.49 20.06 9.01
CA GLU A 701 -24.22 19.94 10.28
C GLU A 701 -24.92 21.26 10.69
N GLU A 702 -24.31 22.42 10.42
CA GLU A 702 -24.95 23.74 10.65
C GLU A 702 -26.07 24.06 9.64
N ALA A 703 -26.06 23.44 8.47
CA ALA A 703 -27.03 23.66 7.40
C ALA A 703 -28.22 22.66 7.44
N ALA A 704 -28.11 21.58 8.21
CA ALA A 704 -29.14 20.55 8.43
C ALA A 704 -29.96 20.87 9.68
#